data_AF-A0A078AZR4-F1
#
_entry.id   AF-A0A078AZR4-F1
#
_cell.length_a   1.000
_cell.length_b   1.000
_cell.length_c   1.000
_cell.angle_alpha   90.00
_cell.angle_beta   90.00
_cell.angle_gamma   90.00
#
_symmetry.space_group_name_H-M   'P 1'
#
loop_
_entity.id
_entity.type
_entity.pdbx_description
1 polymer ?
#
loop_
_entity_poly.entity_id
_entity_poly.type
_entity_poly.pdbx_seq_one_letter_code
_entity_poly.pdbx_strand_id
1 'polypeptide(L)'
;MQKKDISQTSAIKAKITIVNQNLSSFFIENLLKVLNVDVPVKKQTSANPVNSLDVTNVKLQIENGPTIYGELNVADFLVSQHNKTLSQADVAGGKQLLTLGKDLSFDHWAYYLNAHLKGTVHAFQTDKTNAIKELLKKQLKEISDNLYADLFEEDGKFSGQSGLFLQVLFYSFVQPVQQQNNNDIKKKMPVFRDLHKLPTSEEYKGSEQEKAAPKKIVNQKEVTYCTSDAKIKRVNFHRNLVPNKEQRNILITSALPYVNNVPHLGNIIGCVLSADVFARYARLMGYNTLYICGTDEYGTATETKALEEKKTPKEICDHYFEIHKRIYEWFDCDFDHFGRTTTKQQTKIAQDIFKRLHENGYTYEEIVDQQFCLKCERFLADRLVAGTCPLCNFYDAKGDQCDGCGKLLNANELIDPKCKVCASTPEIRQSQHIFIDLAKIQPQHEAWFDKAHLKGQWASNAIQFTNALLKEGLKGRCITRDLKWGTSVPLDEYSNKVFYVWFDAPIGYLSITANYNEENWEKWWLNNDDVQLYQFMGKDNITFHTVIFPCTLVGTHDPYTMLHHIATTEFLNYEIDPLTKKPKKFSKTRQTGVFGDDAIKTGIPSEVWRYYLLINRPESQDTVFLWNDLQAKNNNELLANPGNFSNRLLKFVQSSLNQKIPDYSGEIHADDSKFIEAIYSQFQLYVEQMEHVKIKDALKTVMNFSSLCNVYMQDNKPWDLKKQNNNERCSQVVNTALNALRLLCSLFEPFMPSFSAKVYEQLNHERTVDDETVLGQINGHPERILKLLKAGHQIGAPAPIFREISNEEIGRWRKEFGGGNQ
;
A
#
# COMPACT_ATOMS: atom_id res chain seq x y z
N MET A 1 16.76 -3.75 -22.55
CA MET A 1 17.88 -3.11 -23.28
C MET A 1 17.54 -2.99 -24.77
N GLN A 2 17.79 -1.84 -25.42
CA GLN A 2 17.76 -1.72 -26.88
C GLN A 2 19.15 -1.97 -27.47
N LYS A 3 19.20 -2.65 -28.62
CA LYS A 3 20.37 -3.22 -29.30
C LYS A 3 21.50 -2.23 -29.69
N LYS A 4 21.33 -0.93 -29.44
CA LYS A 4 22.16 0.15 -30.01
C LYS A 4 23.43 0.47 -29.22
N ASP A 5 23.50 0.14 -27.93
CA ASP A 5 24.61 0.62 -27.07
C ASP A 5 25.83 -0.32 -27.01
N ILE A 6 25.76 -1.51 -27.60
CA ILE A 6 26.86 -2.50 -27.54
C ILE A 6 27.68 -2.52 -28.84
N SER A 7 27.16 -1.99 -29.95
CA SER A 7 27.79 -2.14 -31.26
C SER A 7 28.94 -1.17 -31.56
N GLN A 8 29.34 -0.30 -30.62
CA GLN A 8 30.37 0.73 -30.86
C GLN A 8 31.73 0.48 -30.19
N THR A 9 31.91 -0.59 -29.42
CA THR A 9 33.22 -0.95 -28.85
C THR A 9 33.77 -2.21 -29.52
N SER A 10 34.24 -2.07 -30.75
CA SER A 10 35.13 -3.05 -31.37
C SER A 10 36.48 -3.05 -30.61
N ALA A 11 36.88 -4.24 -30.14
CA ALA A 11 38.19 -4.58 -29.58
C ALA A 11 38.48 -4.29 -28.08
N ILE A 12 37.55 -4.60 -27.17
CA ILE A 12 37.90 -4.82 -25.75
C ILE A 12 37.79 -6.32 -25.45
N LYS A 13 38.91 -6.99 -25.13
CA LYS A 13 38.90 -8.34 -24.55
C LYS A 13 38.29 -8.27 -23.15
N ALA A 14 36.96 -8.32 -23.06
CA ALA A 14 36.23 -8.16 -21.81
C ALA A 14 36.10 -9.51 -21.07
N LYS A 15 36.77 -9.69 -19.94
CA LYS A 15 36.47 -10.78 -19.01
C LYS A 15 35.12 -10.50 -18.35
N ILE A 16 34.13 -11.37 -18.56
CA ILE A 16 32.80 -11.28 -17.94
C ILE A 16 32.78 -12.16 -16.70
N THR A 17 32.46 -11.57 -15.54
CA THR A 17 32.17 -12.32 -14.31
C THR A 17 30.70 -12.15 -13.95
N ILE A 18 29.95 -13.27 -13.94
CA ILE A 18 28.53 -13.30 -13.52
C ILE A 18 28.49 -13.61 -12.02
N VAL A 19 28.10 -12.64 -11.20
CA VAL A 19 28.09 -12.76 -9.74
C VAL A 19 26.70 -13.12 -9.21
N ASN A 20 26.05 -14.11 -9.83
CA ASN A 20 24.80 -14.66 -9.30
C ASN A 20 24.93 -16.18 -9.16
N GLN A 21 24.86 -16.66 -7.90
CA GLN A 21 25.19 -18.03 -7.52
C GLN A 21 24.09 -19.06 -7.87
N ASN A 22 22.96 -18.62 -8.45
CA ASN A 22 21.76 -19.44 -8.63
C ASN A 22 21.36 -19.71 -10.09
N LEU A 23 22.16 -19.31 -11.07
CA LEU A 23 21.86 -19.56 -12.49
C LEU A 23 22.42 -20.90 -12.96
N SER A 24 21.58 -21.69 -13.66
CA SER A 24 22.03 -22.96 -14.24
C SER A 24 23.03 -22.72 -15.38
N SER A 25 23.98 -23.65 -15.55
CA SER A 25 25.03 -23.58 -16.58
C SER A 25 24.44 -23.39 -17.99
N PHE A 26 23.29 -24.01 -18.26
CA PHE A 26 22.55 -23.93 -19.52
C PHE A 26 22.06 -22.50 -19.83
N PHE A 27 21.66 -21.74 -18.83
CA PHE A 27 21.14 -20.39 -19.01
C PHE A 27 22.26 -19.38 -19.31
N ILE A 28 23.41 -19.54 -18.65
CA ILE A 28 24.60 -18.71 -18.84
C ILE A 28 25.15 -18.87 -20.27
N GLU A 29 25.24 -20.10 -20.78
CA GLU A 29 25.74 -20.37 -22.13
C GLU A 29 24.86 -19.74 -23.23
N ASN A 30 23.54 -19.76 -23.05
CA ASN A 30 22.61 -19.14 -24.00
C ASN A 30 22.61 -17.60 -23.92
N LEU A 31 22.77 -17.02 -22.72
CA LEU A 31 22.89 -15.57 -22.56
C LEU A 31 24.13 -15.01 -23.27
N LEU A 32 25.27 -15.71 -23.19
CA LEU A 32 26.53 -15.30 -23.81
C LEU A 32 26.48 -15.37 -25.34
N LYS A 33 25.81 -16.39 -25.91
CA LYS A 33 25.55 -16.49 -27.35
C LYS A 33 24.72 -15.32 -27.87
N VAL A 34 23.77 -14.83 -27.08
CA VAL A 34 22.89 -13.71 -27.47
C VAL A 34 23.60 -12.36 -27.41
N LEU A 35 24.54 -12.20 -26.47
CA LEU A 35 25.37 -10.99 -26.35
C LEU A 35 26.52 -10.94 -27.37
N ASN A 36 26.75 -12.03 -28.12
CA ASN A 36 27.77 -12.17 -29.15
C ASN A 36 29.20 -11.89 -28.62
N VAL A 37 29.48 -12.35 -27.39
CA VAL A 37 30.78 -12.18 -26.73
C VAL A 37 31.51 -13.54 -26.65
N ASP A 38 32.66 -13.64 -27.33
CA ASP A 38 33.49 -14.85 -27.41
C ASP A 38 34.60 -14.81 -26.33
N VAL A 39 34.23 -14.97 -25.05
CA VAL A 39 35.21 -14.90 -23.95
C VAL A 39 35.02 -16.07 -22.95
N PRO A 40 36.10 -16.75 -22.51
CA PRO A 40 36.02 -17.83 -21.53
C PRO A 40 35.51 -17.36 -20.15
N VAL A 41 34.54 -18.09 -19.59
CA VAL A 41 33.91 -17.81 -18.29
C VAL A 41 34.55 -18.65 -17.18
N LYS A 42 34.90 -18.02 -16.05
CA LYS A 42 35.31 -18.74 -14.82
C LYS A 42 34.11 -18.91 -13.90
N LYS A 43 33.79 -20.17 -13.56
CA LYS A 43 32.68 -20.57 -12.68
C LYS A 43 33.08 -20.40 -11.19
N GLN A 44 32.23 -19.78 -10.37
CA GLN A 44 32.20 -20.03 -8.93
C GLN A 44 30.92 -20.81 -8.65
N THR A 45 31.03 -22.10 -8.32
CA THR A 45 29.88 -23.00 -8.09
C THR A 45 29.58 -23.15 -6.60
N SER A 46 28.33 -22.94 -6.20
CA SER A 46 27.70 -23.66 -5.09
C SER A 46 26.61 -24.57 -5.65
N ALA A 47 26.52 -25.79 -5.12
CA ALA A 47 25.60 -26.82 -5.57
C ALA A 47 24.22 -26.60 -4.95
N ASN A 48 23.27 -26.01 -5.70
CA ASN A 48 21.83 -26.23 -5.55
C ASN A 48 21.11 -25.73 -6.82
N PRO A 49 20.31 -26.56 -7.52
CA PRO A 49 19.46 -26.10 -8.61
C PRO A 49 18.23 -25.37 -8.05
N VAL A 50 17.94 -24.16 -8.55
CA VAL A 50 16.74 -23.38 -8.19
C VAL A 50 15.62 -23.64 -9.19
N ASN A 51 14.40 -23.85 -8.66
CA ASN A 51 13.14 -24.10 -9.37
C ASN A 51 12.24 -22.84 -9.49
N SER A 52 12.79 -21.61 -9.42
CA SER A 52 11.98 -20.38 -9.50
C SER A 52 12.23 -19.55 -10.77
N LEU A 53 11.15 -19.00 -11.31
CA LEU A 53 11.05 -18.13 -12.49
C LEU A 53 11.14 -16.64 -12.09
N ASP A 54 12.03 -16.28 -11.16
CA ASP A 54 12.13 -14.91 -10.66
C ASP A 54 13.08 -14.04 -11.49
N VAL A 55 12.77 -12.73 -11.50
CA VAL A 55 13.62 -11.67 -12.05
C VAL A 55 14.99 -11.75 -11.38
N THR A 56 16.01 -12.11 -12.15
CA THR A 56 17.34 -12.32 -11.62
C THR A 56 18.19 -11.07 -11.88
N ASN A 57 18.72 -10.47 -10.82
CA ASN A 57 19.69 -9.38 -10.93
C ASN A 57 21.01 -9.92 -11.47
N VAL A 58 21.44 -9.41 -12.62
CA VAL A 58 22.70 -9.76 -13.26
C VAL A 58 23.65 -8.58 -13.13
N LYS A 59 24.80 -8.85 -12.51
CA LYS A 59 25.93 -7.93 -12.46
C LYS A 59 26.95 -8.36 -13.52
N LEU A 60 27.24 -7.48 -14.47
CA LEU A 60 28.29 -7.65 -15.47
C LEU A 60 29.44 -6.73 -15.13
N GLN A 61 30.58 -7.32 -14.77
CA GLN A 61 31.80 -6.57 -14.50
C GLN A 61 32.76 -6.73 -15.68
N ILE A 62 33.15 -5.60 -16.29
CA ILE A 62 34.13 -5.52 -17.38
C ILE A 62 35.48 -5.19 -16.76
N GLU A 63 36.52 -5.97 -17.07
CA GLU A 63 37.88 -5.73 -16.58
C GLU A 63 38.36 -4.34 -17.08
N ASN A 64 38.68 -3.43 -16.16
CA ASN A 64 39.02 -2.01 -16.39
C ASN A 64 37.90 -1.14 -17.05
N GLY A 65 36.62 -1.55 -16.94
CA GLY A 65 35.47 -0.80 -17.45
C GLY A 65 34.36 -0.57 -16.42
N PRO A 66 33.27 0.13 -16.78
CA PRO A 66 32.14 0.36 -15.89
C PRO A 66 31.45 -0.96 -15.52
N THR A 67 30.95 -1.03 -14.29
CA THR A 67 30.11 -2.15 -13.84
C THR A 67 28.66 -1.91 -14.29
N ILE A 68 28.07 -2.89 -14.96
CA ILE A 68 26.71 -2.79 -15.50
C ILE A 68 25.78 -3.68 -14.67
N TYR A 69 24.68 -3.11 -14.22
CA TYR A 69 23.61 -3.81 -13.50
C TYR A 69 22.38 -3.92 -14.40
N GLY A 70 21.73 -5.09 -14.43
CA GLY A 70 20.48 -5.28 -15.16
C GLY A 70 19.62 -6.39 -14.56
N GLU A 71 18.30 -6.24 -14.70
CA GLU A 71 17.32 -7.26 -14.36
C GLU A 71 17.05 -8.14 -15.60
N LEU A 72 17.15 -9.45 -15.44
CA LEU A 72 16.78 -10.40 -16.49
C LEU A 72 15.53 -11.17 -16.08
N ASN A 73 14.45 -11.00 -16.86
CA ASN A 73 13.26 -11.84 -16.76
C ASN A 73 13.45 -13.06 -17.67
N VAL A 74 13.55 -14.24 -17.06
CA VAL A 74 13.76 -15.54 -17.71
C VAL A 74 12.65 -15.87 -18.72
N ALA A 75 11.41 -15.46 -18.46
CA ALA A 75 10.28 -15.70 -19.36
C ALA A 75 10.34 -14.85 -20.63
N ASP A 76 10.70 -13.57 -20.50
CA ASP A 76 10.82 -12.65 -21.65
C ASP A 76 12.01 -13.03 -22.54
N PHE A 77 13.10 -13.55 -21.95
CA PHE A 77 14.25 -14.06 -22.68
C PHE A 77 13.88 -15.23 -23.60
N LEU A 78 13.11 -16.21 -23.10
CA LEU A 78 12.66 -17.37 -23.89
C LEU A 78 11.70 -16.97 -25.01
N VAL A 79 10.80 -16.02 -24.76
CA VAL A 79 9.89 -15.45 -25.78
C VAL A 79 10.67 -14.69 -26.86
N SER A 80 11.74 -13.98 -26.50
CA SER A 80 12.55 -13.20 -27.45
C SER A 80 13.37 -14.04 -28.44
N GLN A 81 13.70 -15.30 -28.09
CA GLN A 81 14.38 -16.22 -29.00
C GLN A 81 13.48 -16.68 -30.16
N HIS A 82 12.17 -16.82 -29.92
CA HIS A 82 11.24 -17.32 -30.92
C HIS A 82 10.66 -16.24 -31.86
N ASN A 83 10.79 -14.95 -31.53
CA ASN A 83 10.32 -13.85 -32.39
C ASN A 83 11.31 -13.42 -33.49
N LYS A 84 12.43 -14.14 -33.70
CA LYS A 84 13.30 -13.95 -34.87
C LYS A 84 12.85 -14.87 -36.01
N THR A 85 11.99 -14.32 -36.87
CA THR A 85 11.77 -14.69 -38.29
C THR A 85 11.85 -16.19 -38.63
N LEU A 86 10.74 -16.91 -38.44
CA LEU A 86 10.56 -18.25 -38.99
C LEU A 86 10.44 -18.18 -40.51
N SER A 87 11.36 -18.84 -41.21
CA SER A 87 11.20 -19.16 -42.63
C SER A 87 10.32 -20.41 -42.79
N GLN A 88 9.62 -20.54 -43.92
CA GLN A 88 8.68 -21.65 -44.19
C GLN A 88 9.29 -23.07 -44.10
N ALA A 89 10.61 -23.22 -43.94
CA ALA A 89 11.29 -24.51 -43.83
C ALA A 89 11.24 -25.14 -42.41
N ASP A 90 10.96 -24.36 -41.36
CA ASP A 90 10.99 -24.87 -39.97
C ASP A 90 9.70 -25.59 -39.54
N VAL A 91 8.67 -25.62 -40.41
CA VAL A 91 7.36 -26.23 -40.16
C VAL A 91 7.40 -27.77 -40.23
N ALA A 92 8.50 -28.38 -40.70
CA ALA A 92 8.63 -29.84 -40.79
C ALA A 92 9.25 -30.52 -39.55
N GLY A 93 9.56 -29.76 -38.48
CA GLY A 93 10.36 -30.22 -37.34
C GLY A 93 9.60 -30.65 -36.08
N GLY A 94 8.40 -31.24 -36.19
CA GLY A 94 7.61 -31.68 -35.01
C GLY A 94 8.30 -32.71 -34.08
N LYS A 95 9.45 -33.27 -34.48
CA LYS A 95 10.23 -34.22 -33.67
C LYS A 95 11.20 -33.59 -32.66
N GLN A 96 11.56 -32.30 -32.77
CA GLN A 96 12.45 -31.66 -31.80
C GLN A 96 11.73 -31.22 -30.50
N LEU A 97 10.41 -31.02 -30.56
CA LEU A 97 9.59 -30.65 -29.39
C LEU A 97 9.51 -31.76 -28.32
N LEU A 98 9.55 -33.03 -28.74
CA LEU A 98 9.51 -34.19 -27.84
C LEU A 98 10.83 -34.47 -27.12
N THR A 99 11.95 -33.93 -27.63
CA THR A 99 13.27 -34.13 -26.99
C THR A 99 13.55 -33.11 -25.88
N LEU A 100 12.90 -31.94 -25.92
CA LEU A 100 12.94 -30.92 -24.85
C LEU A 100 12.01 -31.23 -23.67
N GLY A 101 10.96 -32.03 -23.89
CA GLY A 101 9.89 -32.28 -22.92
C GLY A 101 10.15 -33.38 -21.88
N LYS A 102 11.25 -34.14 -21.98
CA LYS A 102 11.51 -35.27 -21.06
C LYS A 102 12.01 -34.85 -19.67
N ASP A 103 12.53 -33.63 -19.53
CA ASP A 103 13.15 -33.16 -18.28
C ASP A 103 12.40 -31.99 -17.61
N LEU A 104 11.17 -31.67 -18.06
CA LEU A 104 10.35 -30.58 -17.52
C LEU A 104 9.28 -31.12 -16.57
N SER A 105 9.13 -30.49 -15.39
CA SER A 105 8.02 -30.83 -14.47
C SER A 105 6.66 -30.39 -15.02
N PHE A 106 5.58 -31.00 -14.51
CA PHE A 106 4.18 -30.76 -14.91
C PHE A 106 3.79 -29.27 -14.96
N ASP A 107 4.24 -28.48 -13.98
CA ASP A 107 3.95 -27.04 -13.90
C ASP A 107 4.61 -26.24 -15.04
N HIS A 108 5.78 -26.68 -15.50
CA HIS A 108 6.48 -26.07 -16.63
C HIS A 108 5.74 -26.31 -17.95
N TRP A 109 5.15 -27.49 -18.14
CA TRP A 109 4.32 -27.78 -19.31
C TRP A 109 3.04 -26.97 -19.35
N ALA A 110 2.33 -26.86 -18.22
CA ALA A 110 1.10 -26.09 -18.12
C ALA A 110 1.32 -24.59 -18.37
N TYR A 111 2.43 -24.03 -17.87
CA TYR A 111 2.74 -22.61 -18.04
C TYR A 111 3.22 -22.28 -19.46
N TYR A 112 4.03 -23.15 -20.07
CA TYR A 112 4.51 -22.98 -21.45
C TYR A 112 3.34 -23.01 -22.46
N LEU A 113 2.41 -23.95 -22.28
CA LEU A 113 1.22 -24.05 -23.15
C LEU A 113 0.31 -22.81 -22.99
N ASN A 114 0.14 -22.30 -21.77
CA ASN A 114 -0.65 -21.11 -21.48
C ASN A 114 -0.04 -19.83 -22.08
N ALA A 115 1.30 -19.69 -22.03
CA ALA A 115 2.01 -18.57 -22.63
C ALA A 115 1.96 -18.61 -24.18
N HIS A 116 2.16 -19.79 -24.78
CA HIS A 116 2.12 -19.97 -26.23
C HIS A 116 0.72 -19.71 -26.80
N LEU A 117 -0.33 -20.18 -26.11
CA LEU A 117 -1.72 -19.97 -26.53
C LEU A 117 -2.21 -18.54 -26.30
N LYS A 118 -1.75 -17.83 -25.25
CA LYS A 118 -2.03 -16.40 -25.07
C LYS A 118 -1.46 -15.53 -26.19
N GLY A 119 -0.26 -15.85 -26.67
CA GLY A 119 0.34 -15.19 -27.84
C GLY A 119 -0.50 -15.36 -29.10
N THR A 120 -1.02 -16.56 -29.33
CA THR A 120 -1.88 -16.88 -30.49
C THR A 120 -3.26 -16.23 -30.40
N VAL A 121 -3.86 -16.17 -29.20
CA VAL A 121 -5.14 -15.47 -28.96
C VAL A 121 -5.00 -13.96 -29.15
N HIS A 122 -3.87 -13.38 -28.73
CA HIS A 122 -3.59 -11.97 -28.95
C HIS A 122 -3.43 -11.65 -30.45
N ALA A 123 -2.70 -12.49 -31.20
CA ALA A 123 -2.57 -12.36 -32.66
C ALA A 123 -3.93 -12.48 -33.39
N PHE A 124 -4.84 -13.32 -32.90
CA PHE A 124 -6.20 -13.47 -33.44
C PHE A 124 -7.11 -12.25 -33.18
N GLN A 125 -6.85 -11.52 -32.09
CA GLN A 125 -7.59 -10.29 -31.75
C GLN A 125 -7.15 -9.11 -32.61
N THR A 126 -5.92 -9.12 -33.13
CA THR A 126 -5.33 -8.00 -33.87
C THR A 126 -5.39 -8.13 -35.40
N ASP A 127 -5.44 -9.33 -35.98
CA ASP A 127 -5.50 -9.53 -37.45
C ASP A 127 -6.59 -10.55 -37.86
N LYS A 128 -7.58 -10.10 -38.62
CA LYS A 128 -8.81 -10.85 -38.97
C LYS A 128 -8.69 -11.60 -40.31
N THR A 129 -7.56 -12.21 -40.61
CA THR A 129 -7.37 -12.98 -41.86
C THR A 129 -7.80 -14.45 -41.72
N ASN A 130 -8.42 -15.01 -42.76
CA ASN A 130 -8.89 -16.42 -42.78
C ASN A 130 -7.74 -17.45 -42.59
N ALA A 131 -6.50 -17.08 -42.90
CA ALA A 131 -5.33 -17.94 -42.71
C ALA A 131 -5.06 -18.28 -41.23
N ILE A 132 -5.31 -17.34 -40.31
CA ILE A 132 -5.08 -17.55 -38.86
C ILE A 132 -6.18 -18.45 -38.28
N LYS A 133 -7.41 -18.38 -38.79
CA LYS A 133 -8.51 -19.30 -38.44
C LYS A 133 -8.23 -20.75 -38.84
N GLU A 134 -7.68 -20.98 -40.02
CA GLU A 134 -7.33 -22.33 -40.47
C GLU A 134 -6.10 -22.88 -39.74
N LEU A 135 -5.14 -22.03 -39.37
CA LEU A 135 -4.00 -22.41 -38.52
C LEU A 135 -4.45 -22.87 -37.12
N LEU A 136 -5.36 -22.11 -36.50
CA LEU A 136 -5.95 -22.44 -35.19
C LEU A 136 -6.75 -23.74 -35.23
N LYS A 137 -7.54 -23.98 -36.28
CA LYS A 137 -8.25 -25.25 -36.47
C LYS A 137 -7.30 -26.43 -36.63
N LYS A 138 -6.22 -26.26 -37.39
CA LYS A 138 -5.23 -27.31 -37.62
C LYS A 138 -4.48 -27.67 -36.33
N GLN A 139 -4.06 -26.67 -35.55
CA GLN A 139 -3.38 -26.88 -34.27
C GLN A 139 -4.31 -27.49 -33.20
N LEU A 140 -5.57 -27.04 -33.12
CA LEU A 140 -6.55 -27.66 -32.21
C LEU A 140 -6.87 -29.10 -32.59
N LYS A 141 -6.86 -29.43 -33.89
CA LYS A 141 -7.07 -30.79 -34.37
C LYS A 141 -5.87 -31.70 -34.09
N GLU A 142 -4.64 -31.22 -34.30
CA GLU A 142 -3.43 -31.97 -33.93
C GLU A 142 -3.30 -32.20 -32.41
N ILE A 143 -3.72 -31.23 -31.59
CA ILE A 143 -3.79 -31.39 -30.15
C ILE A 143 -4.86 -32.43 -29.80
N SER A 144 -6.06 -32.34 -30.38
CA SER A 144 -7.15 -33.30 -30.17
C SER A 144 -6.77 -34.73 -30.55
N ASP A 145 -6.20 -34.93 -31.74
CA ASP A 145 -5.90 -36.25 -32.29
C ASP A 145 -4.75 -36.94 -31.53
N ASN A 146 -3.80 -36.17 -30.96
CA ASN A 146 -2.70 -36.72 -30.14
C ASN A 146 -3.04 -36.85 -28.64
N LEU A 147 -3.92 -36.01 -28.08
CA LEU A 147 -4.37 -36.15 -26.69
C LEU A 147 -5.27 -37.37 -26.52
N TYR A 148 -6.05 -37.73 -27.56
CA TYR A 148 -7.01 -38.84 -27.50
C TYR A 148 -6.36 -40.23 -27.36
N ALA A 149 -5.12 -40.41 -27.85
CA ALA A 149 -4.44 -41.70 -27.85
C ALA A 149 -3.77 -42.04 -26.50
N ASP A 150 -3.42 -41.02 -25.70
CA ASP A 150 -2.65 -41.19 -24.45
C ASP A 150 -3.53 -41.06 -23.17
N LEU A 151 -4.83 -40.78 -23.31
CA LEU A 151 -5.73 -40.45 -22.19
C LEU A 151 -6.67 -41.59 -21.75
N PHE A 152 -6.67 -42.74 -22.44
CA PHE A 152 -7.55 -43.86 -22.13
C PHE A 152 -6.74 -45.14 -21.89
N GLU A 153 -7.00 -45.83 -20.78
CA GLU A 153 -6.69 -47.26 -20.67
C GLU A 153 -7.70 -48.06 -21.52
N GLU A 154 -7.36 -49.31 -21.90
CA GLU A 154 -8.16 -50.19 -22.79
C GLU A 154 -9.64 -50.36 -22.36
N ASP A 155 -9.95 -50.00 -21.12
CA ASP A 155 -11.23 -50.17 -20.43
C ASP A 155 -12.11 -48.90 -20.42
N GLY A 156 -11.61 -47.77 -20.95
CA GLY A 156 -12.40 -46.53 -21.09
C GLY A 156 -12.63 -45.71 -19.80
N LYS A 157 -11.83 -45.91 -18.74
CA LYS A 157 -11.84 -45.08 -17.51
C LYS A 157 -10.69 -44.06 -17.49
N PHE A 158 -10.94 -42.88 -16.92
CA PHE A 158 -9.93 -41.85 -16.66
C PHE A 158 -9.08 -42.22 -15.43
N SER A 159 -7.75 -42.16 -15.53
CA SER A 159 -6.86 -42.27 -14.38
C SER A 159 -6.53 -40.90 -13.80
N GLY A 160 -6.63 -40.73 -12.47
CA GLY A 160 -5.99 -39.65 -11.69
C GLY A 160 -6.06 -38.22 -12.25
N GLN A 161 -5.01 -37.42 -11.97
CA GLN A 161 -4.87 -35.97 -12.20
C GLN A 161 -5.29 -35.44 -13.60
N SER A 162 -5.44 -36.33 -14.58
CA SER A 162 -5.99 -36.10 -15.92
C SER A 162 -7.41 -35.49 -15.93
N GLY A 163 -8.25 -35.82 -14.94
CA GLY A 163 -9.59 -35.23 -14.79
C GLY A 163 -9.58 -33.76 -14.37
N LEU A 164 -8.56 -33.34 -13.60
CA LEU A 164 -8.35 -31.96 -13.19
C LEU A 164 -7.92 -31.09 -14.38
N PHE A 165 -7.11 -31.67 -15.28
CA PHE A 165 -6.65 -31.02 -16.51
C PHE A 165 -7.81 -30.71 -17.48
N LEU A 166 -8.75 -31.65 -17.63
CA LEU A 166 -9.98 -31.43 -18.41
C LEU A 166 -10.88 -30.35 -17.77
N GLN A 167 -10.97 -30.27 -16.45
CA GLN A 167 -11.70 -29.19 -15.77
C GLN A 167 -11.04 -27.82 -15.99
N VAL A 168 -9.71 -27.73 -15.92
CA VAL A 168 -8.99 -26.47 -16.16
C VAL A 168 -9.12 -26.02 -17.61
N LEU A 169 -9.02 -26.95 -18.58
CA LEU A 169 -9.30 -26.66 -20.00
C LEU A 169 -10.75 -26.23 -20.23
N PHE A 170 -11.71 -26.90 -19.59
CA PHE A 170 -13.14 -26.59 -19.72
C PHE A 170 -13.48 -25.20 -19.16
N TYR A 171 -13.03 -24.87 -17.94
CA TYR A 171 -13.29 -23.57 -17.31
C TYR A 171 -12.54 -22.42 -17.98
N SER A 172 -11.32 -22.65 -18.45
CA SER A 172 -10.50 -21.57 -19.03
C SER A 172 -10.89 -21.23 -20.48
N PHE A 173 -11.50 -22.16 -21.23
CA PHE A 173 -11.80 -21.96 -22.65
C PHE A 173 -13.28 -22.05 -23.03
N VAL A 174 -14.06 -22.97 -22.46
CA VAL A 174 -15.46 -23.17 -22.89
C VAL A 174 -16.38 -22.12 -22.29
N GLN A 175 -16.15 -21.73 -21.04
CA GLN A 175 -16.97 -20.75 -20.34
C GLN A 175 -16.92 -19.35 -20.98
N PRO A 176 -15.75 -18.80 -21.37
CA PRO A 176 -15.67 -17.51 -22.04
C PRO A 176 -16.29 -17.51 -23.44
N VAL A 177 -16.20 -18.64 -24.17
CA VAL A 177 -16.78 -18.80 -25.51
C VAL A 177 -18.30 -19.01 -25.45
N GLN A 178 -18.83 -19.70 -24.43
CA GLN A 178 -20.26 -19.83 -24.18
C GLN A 178 -20.92 -18.51 -23.75
N GLN A 179 -20.21 -17.67 -22.98
CA GLN A 179 -20.72 -16.38 -22.51
C GLN A 179 -20.92 -15.35 -23.63
N GLN A 180 -20.35 -15.56 -24.83
CA GLN A 180 -20.50 -14.64 -25.97
C GLN A 180 -21.60 -15.00 -26.98
N ASN A 181 -22.49 -15.96 -26.68
CA ASN A 181 -23.74 -16.21 -27.40
C ASN A 181 -23.64 -16.23 -28.95
N ASN A 182 -22.56 -16.79 -29.49
CA ASN A 182 -22.29 -16.77 -30.93
C ASN A 182 -22.80 -18.07 -31.60
N ASN A 183 -24.04 -18.03 -32.08
CA ASN A 183 -24.76 -19.21 -32.62
C ASN A 183 -24.09 -19.87 -33.84
N ASP A 184 -23.17 -19.20 -34.53
CA ASP A 184 -22.48 -19.74 -35.70
C ASP A 184 -21.33 -20.72 -35.37
N ILE A 185 -20.73 -20.61 -34.19
CA ILE A 185 -19.64 -21.51 -33.76
C ILE A 185 -20.22 -22.87 -33.36
N LYS A 186 -21.37 -22.88 -32.66
CA LYS A 186 -22.08 -24.10 -32.25
C LYS A 186 -22.55 -24.97 -33.43
N LYS A 187 -22.81 -24.37 -34.59
CA LYS A 187 -23.29 -25.11 -35.79
C LYS A 187 -22.18 -25.74 -36.64
N LYS A 188 -20.92 -25.28 -36.54
CA LYS A 188 -19.85 -25.63 -37.50
C LYS A 188 -18.77 -26.57 -36.96
N MET A 189 -18.86 -27.01 -35.70
CA MET A 189 -17.85 -27.90 -35.09
C MET A 189 -18.50 -29.19 -34.56
N PRO A 190 -18.33 -30.34 -35.25
CA PRO A 190 -19.00 -31.61 -34.91
C PRO A 190 -18.68 -32.15 -33.51
N VAL A 191 -17.50 -31.85 -32.97
CA VAL A 191 -17.05 -32.25 -31.62
C VAL A 191 -17.98 -31.79 -30.50
N PHE A 192 -18.73 -30.69 -30.70
CA PHE A 192 -19.65 -30.17 -29.67
C PHE A 192 -21.04 -30.81 -29.69
N ARG A 193 -21.36 -31.63 -30.70
CA ARG A 193 -22.70 -32.19 -30.88
C ARG A 193 -22.99 -33.37 -29.95
N ASP A 194 -21.96 -34.07 -29.49
CA ASP A 194 -22.08 -35.23 -28.60
C ASP A 194 -21.80 -34.90 -27.12
N LEU A 195 -21.40 -33.66 -26.79
CA LEU A 195 -21.12 -33.22 -25.42
C LEU A 195 -22.37 -33.09 -24.52
N HIS A 196 -23.58 -33.12 -25.09
CA HIS A 196 -24.84 -33.22 -24.33
C HIS A 196 -25.16 -34.65 -23.85
N LYS A 197 -24.36 -35.65 -24.26
CA LYS A 197 -24.49 -37.04 -23.80
C LYS A 197 -23.59 -37.35 -22.59
N LEU A 198 -22.82 -36.39 -22.10
CA LEU A 198 -22.10 -36.53 -20.84
C LEU A 198 -23.11 -36.47 -19.69
N PRO A 199 -23.05 -37.43 -18.75
CA PRO A 199 -24.01 -37.49 -17.65
C PRO A 199 -23.86 -36.23 -16.79
N THR A 200 -24.99 -35.57 -16.52
CA THR A 200 -25.04 -34.48 -15.56
C THR A 200 -24.94 -35.04 -14.14
N SER A 201 -24.55 -34.22 -13.17
CA SER A 201 -24.31 -34.59 -11.76
C SER A 201 -25.51 -35.21 -11.01
N GLU A 202 -26.63 -35.45 -11.69
CA GLU A 202 -27.82 -36.12 -11.16
C GLU A 202 -27.84 -37.65 -11.41
N GLU A 203 -26.94 -38.22 -12.23
CA GLU A 203 -26.94 -39.66 -12.56
C GLU A 203 -25.98 -40.54 -11.74
N TYR A 204 -25.36 -40.02 -10.68
CA TYR A 204 -24.70 -40.86 -9.66
C TYR A 204 -25.70 -41.25 -8.55
N LYS A 205 -26.71 -42.07 -8.92
CA LYS A 205 -27.49 -42.87 -7.96
C LYS A 205 -27.32 -44.34 -8.31
N GLY A 206 -26.57 -45.05 -7.47
CA GLY A 206 -26.32 -46.48 -7.64
C GLY A 206 -25.76 -47.14 -6.39
N SER A 207 -26.54 -47.17 -5.31
CA SER A 207 -26.76 -48.38 -4.49
C SER A 207 -27.82 -48.07 -3.44
N GLU A 208 -28.98 -48.72 -3.59
CA GLU A 208 -30.05 -48.71 -2.60
C GLU A 208 -29.62 -49.52 -1.36
N GLN A 209 -29.50 -48.85 -0.22
CA GLN A 209 -29.79 -49.46 1.08
C GLN A 209 -30.72 -48.52 1.87
N GLU A 210 -31.93 -49.05 2.08
CA GLU A 210 -33.00 -48.69 3.01
C GLU A 210 -33.06 -47.26 3.59
N LYS A 211 -34.13 -46.56 3.21
CA LYS A 211 -34.58 -45.29 3.79
C LYS A 211 -34.93 -45.44 5.28
N ALA A 212 -34.05 -44.98 6.16
CA ALA A 212 -34.44 -44.55 7.50
C ALA A 212 -34.82 -43.06 7.50
N ALA A 213 -35.93 -42.73 8.18
CA ALA A 213 -36.53 -41.40 8.31
C ALA A 213 -35.52 -40.28 8.65
N PRO A 214 -35.79 -39.01 8.26
CA PRO A 214 -34.85 -37.91 8.41
C PRO A 214 -34.52 -37.69 9.88
N LYS A 215 -33.29 -38.03 10.28
CA LYS A 215 -32.75 -37.62 11.57
C LYS A 215 -32.57 -36.10 11.53
N LYS A 216 -33.25 -35.45 12.49
CA LYS A 216 -33.14 -34.06 12.94
C LYS A 216 -31.92 -33.31 12.40
N ILE A 217 -32.19 -32.15 11.80
CA ILE A 217 -31.29 -31.01 11.66
C ILE A 217 -30.41 -30.94 12.92
N VAL A 218 -29.14 -31.26 12.78
CA VAL A 218 -28.15 -31.04 13.82
C VAL A 218 -27.99 -29.53 13.89
N ASN A 219 -28.32 -28.95 15.06
CA ASN A 219 -28.08 -27.55 15.40
C ASN A 219 -26.74 -27.10 14.83
N GLN A 220 -26.74 -26.16 13.87
CA GLN A 220 -25.58 -25.33 13.63
C GLN A 220 -25.28 -24.66 14.98
N LYS A 221 -24.21 -25.08 15.66
CA LYS A 221 -23.75 -24.38 16.86
C LYS A 221 -23.46 -22.94 16.41
N GLU A 222 -24.19 -21.98 16.97
CA GLU A 222 -23.85 -20.56 16.82
C GLU A 222 -22.36 -20.39 17.17
N VAL A 223 -21.57 -19.94 16.19
CA VAL A 223 -20.17 -19.64 16.43
C VAL A 223 -20.12 -18.32 17.19
N THR A 224 -19.76 -18.36 18.47
CA THR A 224 -19.52 -17.16 19.26
C THR A 224 -18.17 -16.57 18.86
N TYR A 225 -18.20 -15.43 18.16
CA TYR A 225 -17.01 -14.67 17.78
C TYR A 225 -16.48 -13.85 18.95
N CYS A 226 -15.20 -13.47 18.89
CA CYS A 226 -14.61 -12.53 19.82
C CYS A 226 -15.28 -11.15 19.67
N THR A 227 -15.97 -10.69 20.72
CA THR A 227 -16.63 -9.37 20.78
C THR A 227 -15.81 -8.34 21.53
N SER A 228 -14.55 -8.64 21.86
CA SER A 228 -13.67 -7.73 22.57
C SER A 228 -13.32 -6.51 21.71
N ASP A 229 -13.33 -5.33 22.33
CA ASP A 229 -12.82 -4.08 21.76
C ASP A 229 -11.39 -3.78 22.26
N ALA A 230 -10.64 -4.82 22.63
CA ALA A 230 -9.27 -4.70 23.12
C ALA A 230 -8.38 -3.92 22.15
N LYS A 231 -7.60 -3.01 22.71
CA LYS A 231 -6.58 -2.22 22.01
C LYS A 231 -5.23 -2.40 22.70
N ILE A 232 -4.17 -2.27 21.92
CA ILE A 232 -2.82 -2.19 22.45
C ILE A 232 -2.68 -0.91 23.26
N LYS A 233 -2.28 -1.04 24.53
CA LYS A 233 -1.98 0.08 25.42
C LYS A 233 -0.48 0.10 25.67
N ARG A 234 0.18 1.24 25.40
CA ARG A 234 1.61 1.40 25.69
C ARG A 234 1.86 1.43 27.19
N VAL A 235 2.80 0.61 27.66
CA VAL A 235 3.19 0.54 29.07
C VAL A 235 3.99 1.78 29.47
N ASN A 236 4.86 2.25 28.58
CA ASN A 236 5.75 3.40 28.77
C ASN A 236 5.28 4.62 27.98
N PHE A 237 4.01 5.01 28.12
CA PHE A 237 3.53 6.25 27.51
C PHE A 237 4.16 7.46 28.20
N HIS A 238 5.30 7.93 27.69
CA HIS A 238 5.99 9.10 28.21
C HIS A 238 5.42 10.36 27.58
N ARG A 239 4.72 11.17 28.40
CA ARG A 239 4.52 12.59 28.09
C ARG A 239 5.87 13.26 28.31
N ASN A 240 6.36 14.00 27.31
CA ASN A 240 7.67 14.67 27.28
C ASN A 240 8.86 13.82 26.79
N LEU A 241 8.66 13.01 25.74
CA LEU A 241 9.77 12.38 25.01
C LEU A 241 10.74 13.45 24.49
N VAL A 242 12.04 13.22 24.68
CA VAL A 242 13.14 14.03 24.15
C VAL A 242 14.14 13.13 23.44
N PRO A 243 14.89 13.61 22.43
CA PRO A 243 15.93 12.83 21.78
C PRO A 243 17.02 12.38 22.74
N ASN A 244 17.55 11.17 22.52
CA ASN A 244 18.65 10.57 23.26
C ASN A 244 19.81 10.29 22.28
N LYS A 245 21.03 10.72 22.62
CA LYS A 245 22.23 10.54 21.79
C LYS A 245 22.67 9.09 21.63
N GLU A 246 22.30 8.22 22.55
CA GLU A 246 22.65 6.80 22.52
C GLU A 246 21.65 5.96 21.72
N GLN A 247 20.57 6.57 21.21
CA GLN A 247 19.49 5.89 20.51
C GLN A 247 19.18 6.57 19.18
N ARG A 248 18.60 5.81 18.26
CA ARG A 248 18.05 6.39 17.03
C ARG A 248 16.77 7.16 17.36
N ASN A 249 16.76 8.46 17.07
CA ASN A 249 15.59 9.32 17.31
C ASN A 249 14.83 9.53 16.01
N ILE A 250 13.57 9.09 15.99
CA ILE A 250 12.69 9.17 14.81
C ILE A 250 11.54 10.11 15.12
N LEU A 251 11.51 11.23 14.41
CA LEU A 251 10.39 12.16 14.42
C LEU A 251 9.49 11.84 13.24
N ILE A 252 8.22 11.55 13.49
CA ILE A 252 7.26 11.16 12.45
C ILE A 252 6.16 12.21 12.41
N THR A 253 5.89 12.72 11.20
CA THR A 253 4.72 13.58 10.95
C THR A 253 3.85 12.99 9.86
N SER A 254 2.54 12.99 10.08
CA SER A 254 1.56 12.83 9.00
C SER A 254 1.10 14.21 8.53
N ALA A 255 0.90 14.37 7.22
CA ALA A 255 0.29 15.57 6.65
C ALA A 255 -0.97 15.98 7.44
N LEU A 256 -1.05 17.26 7.79
CA LEU A 256 -2.14 17.79 8.60
C LEU A 256 -3.44 17.75 7.79
N PRO A 257 -4.44 16.93 8.16
CA PRO A 257 -5.74 16.97 7.51
C PRO A 257 -6.39 18.35 7.66
N TYR A 258 -6.95 18.83 6.55
CA TYR A 258 -7.73 20.06 6.57
C TYR A 258 -9.04 19.87 7.34
N VAL A 259 -9.26 20.70 8.36
CA VAL A 259 -10.28 20.46 9.39
C VAL A 259 -11.71 20.51 8.85
N ASN A 260 -12.00 21.28 7.81
CA ASN A 260 -13.39 21.60 7.45
C ASN A 260 -14.14 20.47 6.72
N ASN A 261 -13.54 19.27 6.61
CA ASN A 261 -14.10 18.12 5.92
C ASN A 261 -13.86 16.82 6.69
N VAL A 262 -14.85 15.93 6.68
CA VAL A 262 -14.66 14.57 7.19
C VAL A 262 -13.65 13.85 6.30
N PRO A 263 -12.60 13.21 6.84
CA PRO A 263 -11.61 12.50 6.04
C PRO A 263 -12.22 11.23 5.43
N HIS A 264 -11.94 10.96 4.16
CA HIS A 264 -12.29 9.70 3.51
C HIS A 264 -11.14 8.69 3.59
N LEU A 265 -11.41 7.43 3.22
CA LEU A 265 -10.41 6.34 3.32
C LEU A 265 -9.09 6.68 2.60
N GLY A 266 -9.17 7.39 1.47
CA GLY A 266 -8.00 7.89 0.74
C GLY A 266 -7.11 8.86 1.55
N ASN A 267 -7.70 9.77 2.33
CA ASN A 267 -6.90 10.64 3.21
C ASN A 267 -6.24 9.82 4.33
N ILE A 268 -6.97 8.85 4.88
CA ILE A 268 -6.51 8.00 5.97
C ILE A 268 -5.31 7.15 5.54
N ILE A 269 -5.43 6.40 4.44
CA ILE A 269 -4.35 5.53 3.96
C ILE A 269 -3.13 6.31 3.49
N GLY A 270 -3.31 7.47 2.85
CA GLY A 270 -2.21 8.24 2.29
C GLY A 270 -1.35 8.95 3.33
N CYS A 271 -1.88 9.17 4.54
CA CYS A 271 -1.21 9.96 5.57
C CYS A 271 -1.21 9.21 6.91
N VAL A 272 -2.23 9.42 7.75
CA VAL A 272 -2.22 9.02 9.17
C VAL A 272 -2.06 7.53 9.42
N LEU A 273 -2.66 6.66 8.58
CA LEU A 273 -2.57 5.21 8.75
C LEU A 273 -1.20 4.68 8.32
N SER A 274 -0.62 5.24 7.24
CA SER A 274 0.74 4.88 6.82
C SER A 274 1.78 5.28 7.86
N ALA A 275 1.65 6.49 8.42
CA ALA A 275 2.55 6.97 9.46
C ALA A 275 2.41 6.16 10.76
N ASP A 276 1.19 5.80 11.16
CA ASP A 276 0.93 4.98 12.35
C ASP A 276 1.62 3.61 12.27
N VAL A 277 1.55 2.95 11.11
CA VAL A 277 2.24 1.66 10.89
C VAL A 277 3.73 1.81 11.12
N PHE A 278 4.36 2.83 10.53
CA PHE A 278 5.80 3.03 10.72
C PHE A 278 6.15 3.44 12.16
N ALA A 279 5.32 4.26 12.82
CA ALA A 279 5.52 4.65 14.21
C ALA A 279 5.48 3.44 15.16
N ARG A 280 4.51 2.55 15.00
CA ARG A 280 4.41 1.31 15.78
C ARG A 280 5.61 0.39 15.54
N TYR A 281 6.03 0.23 14.30
CA TYR A 281 7.25 -0.52 13.96
C TYR A 281 8.49 0.07 14.63
N ALA A 282 8.70 1.38 14.51
CA ALA A 282 9.85 2.06 15.08
C ALA A 282 9.92 1.89 16.60
N ARG A 283 8.79 2.00 17.29
CA ARG A 283 8.69 1.74 18.73
C ARG A 283 9.07 0.28 19.06
N LEU A 284 8.47 -0.69 18.36
CA LEU A 284 8.75 -2.12 18.56
C LEU A 284 10.21 -2.51 18.26
N MET A 285 10.92 -1.73 17.44
CA MET A 285 12.36 -1.86 17.22
C MET A 285 13.22 -1.22 18.32
N GLY A 286 12.61 -0.51 19.27
CA GLY A 286 13.29 0.21 20.34
C GLY A 286 13.82 1.58 19.96
N TYR A 287 13.37 2.15 18.85
CA TYR A 287 13.76 3.51 18.46
C TYR A 287 12.99 4.54 19.29
N ASN A 288 13.66 5.63 19.68
CA ASN A 288 13.03 6.75 20.36
C ASN A 288 12.14 7.50 19.36
N THR A 289 10.83 7.27 19.44
CA THR A 289 9.90 7.63 18.37
C THR A 289 8.87 8.64 18.87
N LEU A 290 8.78 9.78 18.18
CA LEU A 290 7.75 10.80 18.41
C LEU A 290 6.86 10.93 17.17
N TYR A 291 5.60 10.53 17.26
CA TYR A 291 4.62 10.63 16.18
C TYR A 291 3.60 11.75 16.43
N ILE A 292 3.66 12.78 15.61
CA ILE A 292 2.86 14.00 15.72
C ILE A 292 1.96 14.18 14.49
N CYS A 293 0.72 14.60 14.73
CA CYS A 293 -0.18 15.11 13.70
C CYS A 293 -1.16 16.11 14.33
N GLY A 294 -2.09 16.62 13.54
CA GLY A 294 -3.11 17.55 13.98
C GLY A 294 -3.94 18.06 12.83
N THR A 295 -4.80 19.03 13.11
CA THR A 295 -5.65 19.66 12.10
C THR A 295 -5.05 20.95 11.55
N ASP A 296 -5.09 21.10 10.22
CA ASP A 296 -4.90 22.38 9.55
C ASP A 296 -6.23 23.14 9.53
N GLU A 297 -6.26 24.32 10.16
CA GLU A 297 -7.50 24.99 10.55
C GLU A 297 -7.69 26.37 9.93
N TYR A 298 -6.63 26.97 9.38
CA TYR A 298 -6.68 28.32 8.85
C TYR A 298 -7.13 28.40 7.39
N GLY A 299 -7.29 29.63 6.90
CA GLY A 299 -7.53 29.91 5.49
C GLY A 299 -9.00 30.04 5.09
N THR A 300 -9.20 30.48 3.84
CA THR A 300 -10.50 30.92 3.33
C THR A 300 -11.55 29.81 3.29
N ALA A 301 -11.16 28.52 3.28
CA ALA A 301 -12.13 27.43 3.22
C ALA A 301 -12.82 27.18 4.57
N THR A 302 -12.14 27.45 5.68
CA THR A 302 -12.73 27.48 7.01
C THR A 302 -13.71 28.66 7.11
N GLU A 303 -13.31 29.87 6.72
CA GLU A 303 -14.21 31.04 6.75
C GLU A 303 -15.45 30.83 5.86
N THR A 304 -15.28 30.28 4.66
CA THR A 304 -16.38 29.98 3.74
C THR A 304 -17.35 28.98 4.37
N LYS A 305 -16.82 27.89 4.95
CA LYS A 305 -17.63 26.85 5.57
C LYS A 305 -18.36 27.36 6.82
N ALA A 306 -17.70 28.21 7.59
CA ALA A 306 -18.27 28.88 8.75
C ALA A 306 -19.45 29.79 8.35
N LEU A 307 -19.32 30.55 7.26
CA LEU A 307 -20.42 31.35 6.70
C LEU A 307 -21.59 30.47 6.23
N GLU A 308 -21.32 29.38 5.50
CA GLU A 308 -22.35 28.45 5.03
C GLU A 308 -23.14 27.82 6.19
N GLU A 309 -22.44 27.43 7.27
CA GLU A 309 -23.06 26.82 8.45
C GLU A 309 -23.53 27.85 9.51
N LYS A 310 -23.40 29.15 9.23
CA LYS A 310 -23.74 30.25 10.15
C LYS A 310 -23.06 30.11 11.53
N LYS A 311 -21.79 29.76 11.53
CA LYS A 311 -20.91 29.61 12.70
C LYS A 311 -19.68 30.50 12.56
N THR A 312 -18.93 30.67 13.64
CA THR A 312 -17.58 31.25 13.58
C THR A 312 -16.57 30.21 13.05
N PRO A 313 -15.44 30.65 12.45
CA PRO A 313 -14.35 29.74 12.06
C PRO A 313 -13.89 28.83 13.20
N LYS A 314 -13.74 29.39 14.42
CA LYS A 314 -13.37 28.63 15.61
C LYS A 314 -14.36 27.51 15.93
N GLU A 315 -15.66 27.79 15.92
CA GLU A 315 -16.68 26.76 16.21
C GLU A 315 -16.67 25.62 15.18
N ILE A 316 -16.43 25.93 13.90
CA ILE A 316 -16.24 24.90 12.86
C ILE A 316 -15.01 24.06 13.14
N CYS A 317 -13.87 24.70 13.40
CA CYS A 317 -12.63 24.00 13.68
C CYS A 317 -12.75 23.10 14.91
N ASP A 318 -13.33 23.60 16.00
CA ASP A 318 -13.55 22.84 17.24
C ASP A 318 -14.45 21.62 16.98
N HIS A 319 -15.53 21.80 16.23
CA HIS A 319 -16.45 20.71 15.90
C HIS A 319 -15.78 19.61 15.08
N TYR A 320 -15.07 19.98 14.01
CA TYR A 320 -14.47 18.99 13.12
C TYR A 320 -13.17 18.40 13.69
N PHE A 321 -12.42 19.12 14.52
CA PHE A 321 -11.28 18.56 15.25
C PHE A 321 -11.69 17.29 16.03
N GLU A 322 -12.79 17.35 16.77
CA GLU A 322 -13.32 16.20 17.51
C GLU A 322 -13.77 15.06 16.59
N ILE A 323 -14.31 15.38 15.40
CA ILE A 323 -14.66 14.37 14.39
C ILE A 323 -13.39 13.65 13.89
N HIS A 324 -12.35 14.40 13.51
CA HIS A 324 -11.07 13.84 13.07
C HIS A 324 -10.46 12.95 14.15
N LYS A 325 -10.36 13.48 15.38
CA LYS A 325 -9.81 12.76 16.52
C LYS A 325 -10.54 11.43 16.76
N ARG A 326 -11.88 11.45 16.82
CA ARG A 326 -12.69 10.23 17.01
C ARG A 326 -12.49 9.22 15.88
N ILE A 327 -12.41 9.67 14.63
CA ILE A 327 -12.17 8.78 13.48
C ILE A 327 -10.79 8.12 13.60
N TYR A 328 -9.75 8.89 13.89
CA TYR A 328 -8.40 8.34 13.96
C TYR A 328 -8.18 7.44 15.18
N GLU A 329 -8.82 7.75 16.32
CA GLU A 329 -8.87 6.86 17.48
C GLU A 329 -9.58 5.54 17.15
N TRP A 330 -10.66 5.57 16.36
CA TRP A 330 -11.37 4.36 15.94
C TRP A 330 -10.56 3.53 14.93
N PHE A 331 -9.85 4.18 14.01
CA PHE A 331 -8.85 3.53 13.14
C PHE A 331 -7.61 3.06 13.90
N ASP A 332 -7.55 3.24 15.22
CA ASP A 332 -6.45 2.84 16.10
C ASP A 332 -5.10 3.46 15.70
N CYS A 333 -5.11 4.75 15.36
CA CYS A 333 -3.89 5.54 15.19
C CYS A 333 -3.35 5.98 16.57
N ASP A 334 -2.10 5.62 16.88
CA ASP A 334 -1.44 5.85 18.16
C ASP A 334 -0.46 7.03 18.08
N PHE A 335 -1.02 8.24 17.98
CA PHE A 335 -0.28 9.49 18.05
C PHE A 335 0.30 9.71 19.46
N ASP A 336 1.50 10.27 19.53
CA ASP A 336 2.01 10.81 20.79
C ASP A 336 1.32 12.14 21.13
N HIS A 337 1.00 12.93 20.11
CA HIS A 337 0.14 14.09 20.23
C HIS A 337 -0.61 14.37 18.91
N PHE A 338 -1.93 14.57 19.03
CA PHE A 338 -2.79 15.05 17.96
C PHE A 338 -3.26 16.47 18.30
N GLY A 339 -2.59 17.48 17.72
CA GLY A 339 -2.79 18.89 18.05
C GLY A 339 -3.52 19.70 16.99
N ARG A 340 -3.33 21.01 17.01
CA ARG A 340 -4.06 21.99 16.19
C ARG A 340 -3.14 23.13 15.77
N THR A 341 -3.40 23.71 14.60
CA THR A 341 -2.66 24.89 14.10
C THR A 341 -3.15 26.20 14.73
N THR A 342 -4.35 26.26 15.32
CA THR A 342 -4.92 27.49 15.90
C THR A 342 -4.47 27.76 17.35
N THR A 343 -3.16 27.83 17.58
CA THR A 343 -2.57 27.96 18.92
C THR A 343 -1.62 29.15 19.07
N LYS A 344 -1.35 29.56 20.31
CA LYS A 344 -0.36 30.61 20.60
C LYS A 344 1.04 30.24 20.12
N GLN A 345 1.42 28.97 20.25
CA GLN A 345 2.71 28.47 19.77
C GLN A 345 2.83 28.57 18.25
N GLN A 346 1.74 28.31 17.51
CA GLN A 346 1.72 28.53 16.05
C GLN A 346 2.06 29.98 15.73
N THR A 347 1.34 30.93 16.34
CA THR A 347 1.57 32.35 16.08
C THR A 347 3.01 32.75 16.39
N LYS A 348 3.52 32.34 17.56
CA LYS A 348 4.89 32.66 17.98
C LYS A 348 5.94 32.12 17.01
N ILE A 349 5.88 30.84 16.66
CA ILE A 349 6.90 30.18 15.83
C ILE A 349 6.81 30.65 14.38
N ALA A 350 5.61 30.80 13.82
CA ALA A 350 5.44 31.30 12.46
C ALA A 350 5.92 32.75 12.30
N GLN A 351 5.67 33.61 13.29
CA GLN A 351 6.17 34.98 13.31
C GLN A 351 7.69 35.04 13.46
N ASP A 352 8.29 34.16 14.28
CA ASP A 352 9.74 34.07 14.43
C ASP A 352 10.43 33.65 13.13
N ILE A 353 9.96 32.57 12.49
CA ILE A 353 10.46 32.11 11.19
C ILE A 353 10.32 33.20 10.12
N PHE A 354 9.16 33.87 10.06
CA PHE A 354 8.96 34.99 9.15
C PHE A 354 9.97 36.12 9.40
N LYS A 355 10.17 36.51 10.66
CA LYS A 355 11.09 37.57 11.04
C LYS A 355 12.52 37.23 10.59
N ARG A 356 12.99 35.99 10.79
CA ARG A 356 14.30 35.54 10.30
C ARG A 356 14.43 35.66 8.79
N LEU A 357 13.43 35.19 8.04
CA LEU A 357 13.41 35.29 6.58
C LEU A 357 13.43 36.74 6.09
N HIS A 358 12.67 37.61 6.77
CA HIS A 358 12.59 39.03 6.45
C HIS A 358 13.94 39.74 6.71
N GLU A 359 14.53 39.51 7.89
CA GLU A 359 15.85 40.06 8.27
C GLU A 359 16.98 39.57 7.36
N ASN A 360 16.90 38.33 6.88
CA ASN A 360 17.86 37.75 5.94
C ASN A 360 17.64 38.18 4.47
N GLY A 361 16.64 39.02 4.18
CA GLY A 361 16.39 39.54 2.83
C GLY A 361 15.78 38.54 1.85
N TYR A 362 15.13 37.49 2.37
CA TYR A 362 14.43 36.46 1.60
C TYR A 362 12.92 36.72 1.43
N THR A 363 12.46 37.92 1.77
CA THR A 363 11.10 38.37 1.48
C THR A 363 11.12 39.65 0.67
N TYR A 364 10.11 39.85 -0.16
CA TYR A 364 9.88 41.11 -0.88
C TYR A 364 8.38 41.41 -0.96
N GLU A 365 8.04 42.65 -1.31
CA GLU A 365 6.65 43.10 -1.41
C GLU A 365 6.24 43.31 -2.87
N GLU A 366 5.01 42.94 -3.19
CA GLU A 366 4.37 43.26 -4.48
C GLU A 366 2.92 43.71 -4.26
N ILE A 367 2.43 44.56 -5.15
CA ILE A 367 1.04 44.98 -5.20
C ILE A 367 0.29 44.05 -6.16
N VAL A 368 -0.83 43.50 -5.70
CA VAL A 368 -1.68 42.59 -6.47
C VAL A 368 -3.06 43.19 -6.65
N ASP A 369 -3.56 43.19 -7.88
CA ASP A 369 -4.94 43.57 -8.19
C ASP A 369 -5.88 42.42 -7.83
N GLN A 370 -6.86 42.69 -6.96
CA GLN A 370 -7.83 41.69 -6.49
C GLN A 370 -9.26 42.24 -6.50
N GLN A 371 -10.22 41.36 -6.71
CA GLN A 371 -11.64 41.69 -6.59
C GLN A 371 -12.01 42.02 -5.15
N PHE A 372 -12.58 43.19 -4.91
CA PHE A 372 -13.06 43.66 -3.61
C PHE A 372 -14.58 43.84 -3.63
N CYS A 373 -15.26 43.22 -2.67
CA CYS A 373 -16.69 43.41 -2.50
C CYS A 373 -16.96 44.54 -1.51
N LEU A 374 -17.49 45.66 -2.00
CA LEU A 374 -17.88 46.81 -1.16
C LEU A 374 -18.91 46.43 -0.08
N LYS A 375 -19.88 45.58 -0.41
CA LYS A 375 -20.97 45.20 0.52
C LYS A 375 -20.51 44.22 1.60
N CYS A 376 -19.57 43.34 1.28
CA CYS A 376 -18.97 42.41 2.26
C CYS A 376 -17.71 42.98 2.92
N GLU A 377 -17.26 44.17 2.50
CA GLU A 377 -16.05 44.86 2.96
C GLU A 377 -14.82 43.95 3.02
N ARG A 378 -14.59 43.18 1.94
CA ARG A 378 -13.46 42.25 1.85
C ARG A 378 -13.00 41.99 0.43
N PHE A 379 -11.73 41.61 0.31
CA PHE A 379 -11.20 40.96 -0.88
C PHE A 379 -11.84 39.57 -1.08
N LEU A 380 -12.08 39.21 -2.32
CA LEU A 380 -12.69 37.94 -2.71
C LEU A 380 -11.61 37.01 -3.24
N ALA A 381 -11.49 35.83 -2.63
CA ALA A 381 -10.77 34.73 -3.25
C ALA A 381 -11.49 34.32 -4.55
N ASP A 382 -10.75 33.78 -5.52
CA ASP A 382 -11.27 33.43 -6.87
C ASP A 382 -12.57 32.59 -6.81
N ARG A 383 -12.64 31.63 -5.90
CA ARG A 383 -13.83 30.79 -5.66
C ARG A 383 -15.09 31.56 -5.21
N LEU A 384 -14.92 32.74 -4.62
CA LEU A 384 -16.00 33.64 -4.18
C LEU A 384 -16.37 34.66 -5.28
N VAL A 385 -15.69 34.62 -6.42
CA VAL A 385 -16.03 35.38 -7.62
C VAL A 385 -16.70 34.43 -8.61
N ALA A 386 -17.85 34.86 -9.13
CA ALA A 386 -18.51 34.25 -10.28
C ALA A 386 -18.66 35.30 -11.38
N GLY A 387 -18.80 34.89 -12.63
CA GLY A 387 -19.08 35.81 -13.71
C GLY A 387 -19.19 35.11 -15.05
N THR A 388 -19.29 35.88 -16.10
CA THR A 388 -19.31 35.36 -17.47
C THR A 388 -17.88 35.11 -17.97
N CYS A 389 -17.63 33.91 -18.49
CA CYS A 389 -16.34 33.54 -19.06
C CYS A 389 -16.00 34.41 -20.28
N PRO A 390 -14.85 35.10 -20.30
CA PRO A 390 -14.46 35.94 -21.44
C PRO A 390 -14.12 35.14 -22.70
N LEU A 391 -13.94 33.81 -22.58
CA LEU A 391 -13.49 32.95 -23.68
C LEU A 391 -14.63 32.18 -24.36
N CYS A 392 -15.70 31.82 -23.63
CA CYS A 392 -16.80 31.03 -24.16
C CYS A 392 -18.19 31.53 -23.78
N ASN A 393 -18.30 32.67 -23.10
CA ASN A 393 -19.57 33.28 -22.63
C ASN A 393 -20.40 32.39 -21.70
N PHE A 394 -19.80 31.40 -21.04
CA PHE A 394 -20.46 30.65 -19.97
C PHE A 394 -20.73 31.59 -18.78
N TYR A 395 -22.00 31.77 -18.43
CA TYR A 395 -22.48 32.85 -17.55
C TYR A 395 -22.19 32.68 -16.05
N ASP A 396 -21.74 31.49 -15.62
CA ASP A 396 -21.46 31.16 -14.22
C ASP A 396 -20.04 30.58 -14.06
N ALA A 397 -19.07 31.14 -14.78
CA ALA A 397 -17.67 30.80 -14.62
C ALA A 397 -17.16 31.23 -13.23
N LYS A 398 -16.26 30.42 -12.66
CA LYS A 398 -15.59 30.74 -11.39
C LYS A 398 -14.38 31.63 -11.67
N GLY A 399 -13.88 32.32 -10.64
CA GLY A 399 -12.71 33.19 -10.76
C GLY A 399 -11.43 32.47 -11.20
N ASP A 400 -11.32 31.18 -10.95
CA ASP A 400 -10.13 30.35 -11.23
C ASP A 400 -10.31 29.43 -12.43
N GLN A 401 -11.53 29.05 -12.77
CA GLN A 401 -11.83 28.11 -13.85
C GLN A 401 -13.23 28.29 -14.44
N CYS A 402 -13.33 28.16 -15.77
CA CYS A 402 -14.61 28.04 -16.44
C CYS A 402 -15.05 26.57 -16.55
N ASP A 403 -16.17 26.20 -15.93
CA ASP A 403 -16.73 24.84 -16.04
C ASP A 403 -17.28 24.54 -17.46
N GLY A 404 -17.61 25.58 -18.24
CA GLY A 404 -18.13 25.43 -19.60
C GLY A 404 -17.08 25.04 -20.65
N CYS A 405 -15.89 25.68 -20.62
CA CYS A 405 -14.80 25.39 -21.58
C CYS A 405 -13.56 24.75 -20.95
N GLY A 406 -13.54 24.57 -19.62
CA GLY A 406 -12.45 23.92 -18.88
C GLY A 406 -11.20 24.76 -18.68
N LYS A 407 -11.09 25.96 -19.28
CA LYS A 407 -9.91 26.83 -19.16
C LYS A 407 -9.80 27.47 -17.78
N LEU A 408 -8.55 27.62 -17.33
CA LEU A 408 -8.21 28.43 -16.16
C LEU A 408 -8.40 29.91 -16.49
N LEU A 409 -8.88 30.67 -15.53
CA LEU A 409 -9.16 32.09 -15.64
C LEU A 409 -8.48 32.85 -14.50
N ASN A 410 -8.31 34.15 -14.68
CA ASN A 410 -8.08 35.06 -13.57
C ASN A 410 -9.42 35.75 -13.21
N ALA A 411 -9.73 35.88 -11.93
CA ALA A 411 -10.98 36.47 -11.47
C ALA A 411 -11.19 37.91 -11.99
N ASN A 412 -10.10 38.63 -12.27
CA ASN A 412 -10.13 39.97 -12.84
C ASN A 412 -10.52 40.01 -14.33
N GLU A 413 -10.48 38.88 -15.02
CA GLU A 413 -10.85 38.78 -16.44
C GLU A 413 -12.33 38.43 -16.65
N LEU A 414 -13.06 38.10 -15.58
CA LEU A 414 -14.48 37.75 -15.67
C LEU A 414 -15.32 38.96 -16.11
N ILE A 415 -16.23 38.71 -17.05
CA ILE A 415 -17.23 39.69 -17.49
C ILE A 415 -18.40 39.68 -16.49
N ASP A 416 -18.90 40.84 -16.08
CA ASP A 416 -19.96 40.98 -15.06
C ASP A 416 -19.65 40.17 -13.79
N PRO A 417 -18.51 40.44 -13.11
CA PRO A 417 -18.15 39.68 -11.93
C PRO A 417 -19.18 39.91 -10.82
N LYS A 418 -19.42 38.87 -10.04
CA LYS A 418 -20.38 38.85 -8.91
C LYS A 418 -19.75 38.18 -7.71
N CYS A 419 -19.97 38.79 -6.56
CA CYS A 419 -19.64 38.17 -5.28
C CYS A 419 -20.61 37.02 -5.00
N LYS A 420 -20.12 35.78 -4.87
CA LYS A 420 -20.96 34.61 -4.54
C LYS A 420 -21.66 34.71 -3.17
N VAL A 421 -21.24 35.65 -2.31
CA VAL A 421 -21.78 35.78 -0.96
C VAL A 421 -22.95 36.74 -0.89
N CYS A 422 -22.91 37.87 -1.60
CA CYS A 422 -23.96 38.88 -1.54
C CYS A 422 -24.54 39.30 -2.89
N ALA A 423 -24.08 38.66 -3.98
CA ALA A 423 -24.46 38.92 -5.38
C ALA A 423 -24.14 40.33 -5.91
N SER A 424 -23.43 41.19 -5.16
CA SER A 424 -23.01 42.50 -5.65
C SER A 424 -21.85 42.37 -6.64
N THR A 425 -21.72 43.34 -7.55
CA THR A 425 -20.54 43.48 -8.42
C THR A 425 -19.33 43.92 -7.57
N PRO A 426 -18.23 43.16 -7.57
CA PRO A 426 -16.97 43.59 -6.96
C PRO A 426 -16.22 44.59 -7.85
N GLU A 427 -15.31 45.34 -7.25
CA GLU A 427 -14.40 46.26 -7.93
C GLU A 427 -12.95 45.80 -7.76
N ILE A 428 -12.09 46.08 -8.74
CA ILE A 428 -10.66 45.76 -8.62
C ILE A 428 -10.01 46.76 -7.67
N ARG A 429 -9.31 46.27 -6.64
CA ARG A 429 -8.48 47.07 -5.74
C ARG A 429 -7.07 46.50 -5.65
N GLN A 430 -6.12 47.39 -5.46
CA GLN A 430 -4.74 47.05 -5.18
C GLN A 430 -4.58 46.64 -3.72
N SER A 431 -3.91 45.51 -3.51
CA SER A 431 -3.58 44.97 -2.20
C SER A 431 -2.09 44.64 -2.14
N GLN A 432 -1.39 45.18 -1.15
CA GLN A 432 0.03 44.91 -0.94
C GLN A 432 0.21 43.55 -0.26
N HIS A 433 1.16 42.76 -0.74
CA HIS A 433 1.43 41.41 -0.26
C HIS A 433 2.93 41.15 -0.09
N ILE A 434 3.26 40.24 0.82
CA ILE A 434 4.63 39.78 1.03
C ILE A 434 4.80 38.45 0.32
N PHE A 435 5.94 38.28 -0.33
CA PHE A 435 6.35 37.07 -1.01
C PHE A 435 7.64 36.54 -0.38
N ILE A 436 7.76 35.22 -0.28
CA ILE A 436 9.05 34.57 -0.03
C ILE A 436 9.80 34.43 -1.36
N ASP A 437 11.05 34.87 -1.39
CA ASP A 437 11.94 34.86 -2.55
C ASP A 437 12.61 33.50 -2.71
N LEU A 438 11.84 32.51 -3.18
CA LEU A 438 12.35 31.15 -3.37
C LEU A 438 13.52 31.09 -4.37
N ALA A 439 13.58 32.02 -5.33
CA ALA A 439 14.66 32.09 -6.30
C ALA A 439 16.02 32.36 -5.63
N LYS A 440 16.05 33.29 -4.66
CA LYS A 440 17.27 33.58 -3.88
C LYS A 440 17.69 32.42 -2.97
N ILE A 441 16.74 31.64 -2.46
CA ILE A 441 17.02 30.51 -1.55
C ILE A 441 17.42 29.25 -2.32
N GLN A 442 16.98 29.10 -3.58
CA GLN A 442 17.15 27.90 -4.39
C GLN A 442 18.56 27.29 -4.36
N PRO A 443 19.68 28.05 -4.50
CA PRO A 443 21.01 27.44 -4.50
C PRO A 443 21.36 26.69 -3.20
N GLN A 444 20.93 27.22 -2.05
CA GLN A 444 21.14 26.59 -0.75
C GLN A 444 20.22 25.38 -0.57
N HIS A 445 18.97 25.49 -1.05
CA HIS A 445 18.01 24.39 -1.05
C HIS A 445 18.46 23.22 -1.92
N GLU A 446 18.96 23.47 -3.13
CA GLU A 446 19.49 22.44 -4.02
C GLU A 446 20.66 21.69 -3.38
N ALA A 447 21.60 22.42 -2.77
CA ALA A 447 22.73 21.82 -2.06
C ALA A 447 22.31 20.92 -0.90
N TRP A 448 21.20 21.25 -0.22
CA TRP A 448 20.57 20.38 0.77
C TRP A 448 19.90 19.18 0.12
N PHE A 449 19.05 19.41 -0.89
CA PHE A 449 18.26 18.40 -1.59
C PHE A 449 19.15 17.29 -2.18
N ASP A 450 20.27 17.65 -2.83
CA ASP A 450 21.22 16.72 -3.45
C ASP A 450 21.77 15.68 -2.45
N LYS A 451 21.88 16.05 -1.18
CA LYS A 451 22.33 15.15 -0.11
C LYS A 451 21.16 14.46 0.57
N ALA A 452 20.08 15.20 0.83
CA ALA A 452 18.94 14.74 1.62
C ALA A 452 18.21 13.56 0.96
N HIS A 453 17.92 13.63 -0.34
CA HIS A 453 17.15 12.58 -1.00
C HIS A 453 17.91 11.24 -1.09
N LEU A 454 19.24 11.29 -1.17
CA LEU A 454 20.11 10.10 -1.14
C LEU A 454 20.21 9.52 0.27
N LYS A 455 20.54 10.35 1.26
CA LYS A 455 20.65 9.93 2.68
C LYS A 455 19.33 9.35 3.19
N GLY A 456 18.24 9.96 2.76
CA GLY A 456 16.87 9.62 3.11
C GLY A 456 16.22 8.52 2.28
N GLN A 457 16.83 8.13 1.16
CA GLN A 457 16.28 7.17 0.21
C GLN A 457 14.83 7.49 -0.19
N TRP A 458 14.61 8.71 -0.66
CA TRP A 458 13.27 9.18 -1.01
C TRP A 458 12.66 8.37 -2.17
N ALA A 459 11.33 8.33 -2.21
CA ALA A 459 10.61 7.74 -3.33
C ALA A 459 10.95 8.46 -4.66
N SER A 460 11.03 7.68 -5.74
CA SER A 460 11.45 8.18 -7.06
C SER A 460 10.53 9.26 -7.62
N ASN A 461 9.22 9.16 -7.36
CA ASN A 461 8.23 10.18 -7.75
C ASN A 461 8.51 11.53 -7.06
N ALA A 462 8.80 11.55 -5.76
CA ALA A 462 9.15 12.75 -5.02
C ALA A 462 10.45 13.38 -5.54
N ILE A 463 11.47 12.56 -5.85
CA ILE A 463 12.74 13.03 -6.42
C ILE A 463 12.51 13.65 -7.80
N GLN A 464 11.79 12.97 -8.70
CA GLN A 464 11.54 13.45 -10.06
C GLN A 464 10.72 14.74 -10.06
N PHE A 465 9.67 14.80 -9.24
CA PHE A 465 8.80 15.97 -9.12
C PHE A 465 9.57 17.18 -8.57
N THR A 466 10.37 16.98 -7.52
CA THR A 466 11.19 18.05 -6.93
C THR A 466 12.24 18.56 -7.91
N ASN A 467 12.96 17.66 -8.60
CA ASN A 467 13.93 18.03 -9.62
C ASN A 467 13.32 18.82 -10.78
N ALA A 468 12.09 18.49 -11.19
CA ALA A 468 11.40 19.22 -12.25
C ALA A 468 11.15 20.68 -11.85
N LEU A 469 10.71 20.92 -10.60
CA LEU A 469 10.50 22.27 -10.07
C LEU A 469 11.80 23.07 -9.98
N LEU A 470 12.87 22.44 -9.49
CA LEU A 470 14.18 23.09 -9.37
C LEU A 470 14.75 23.48 -10.73
N LYS A 471 14.65 22.59 -11.72
CA LYS A 471 15.08 22.89 -13.11
C LYS A 471 14.29 24.00 -13.78
N GLU A 472 13.00 24.17 -13.47
CA GLU A 472 12.21 25.30 -13.98
C GLU A 472 12.68 26.64 -13.39
N GLY A 473 13.25 26.61 -12.19
CA GLY A 473 13.58 27.78 -11.40
C GLY A 473 12.41 28.14 -10.47
N LEU A 474 12.71 28.20 -9.17
CA LEU A 474 11.72 28.54 -8.16
C LEU A 474 11.35 30.01 -8.28
N LYS A 475 10.04 30.29 -8.24
CA LYS A 475 9.48 31.64 -8.30
C LYS A 475 9.03 32.07 -6.92
N GLY A 476 9.01 33.37 -6.67
CA GLY A 476 8.47 33.91 -5.43
C GLY A 476 7.03 33.47 -5.19
N ARG A 477 6.68 33.27 -3.92
CA ARG A 477 5.34 32.82 -3.51
C ARG A 477 4.76 33.78 -2.48
N CYS A 478 3.53 34.24 -2.74
CA CYS A 478 2.82 35.13 -1.81
C CYS A 478 2.50 34.40 -0.50
N ILE A 479 3.02 34.91 0.61
CA ILE A 479 2.87 34.36 1.96
C ILE A 479 1.87 35.13 2.82
N THR A 480 1.19 36.16 2.31
CA THR A 480 0.13 36.88 3.05
C THR A 480 -1.22 36.81 2.35
N ARG A 481 -2.31 36.94 3.11
CA ARG A 481 -3.68 36.97 2.58
C ARG A 481 -4.54 37.98 3.34
N ASP A 482 -5.49 38.55 2.61
CA ASP A 482 -6.55 39.41 3.13
C ASP A 482 -7.67 38.58 3.78
N LEU A 483 -7.35 37.93 4.89
CA LEU A 483 -8.29 37.13 5.69
C LEU A 483 -8.24 37.55 7.15
N LYS A 484 -9.30 37.22 7.90
CA LYS A 484 -9.32 37.43 9.36
C LYS A 484 -8.92 36.18 10.12
N TRP A 485 -9.18 34.99 9.56
CA TRP A 485 -8.86 33.71 10.17
C TRP A 485 -7.52 33.14 9.68
N GLY A 486 -6.45 33.50 10.38
CA GLY A 486 -5.08 33.08 10.11
C GLY A 486 -4.10 33.60 11.16
N THR A 487 -2.83 33.21 11.06
CA THR A 487 -1.76 33.76 11.88
C THR A 487 -1.47 35.20 11.46
N SER A 488 -1.53 36.17 12.38
CA SER A 488 -1.27 37.59 12.06
C SER A 488 0.18 37.86 11.63
N VAL A 489 0.36 38.73 10.63
CA VAL A 489 1.68 39.19 10.19
C VAL A 489 2.24 40.20 11.20
N PRO A 490 3.50 40.08 11.68
CA PRO A 490 4.04 40.94 12.74
C PRO A 490 4.64 42.24 12.17
N LEU A 491 3.89 42.94 11.31
CA LEU A 491 4.25 44.22 10.70
C LEU A 491 3.03 45.16 10.74
N ASP A 492 3.22 46.42 11.13
CA ASP A 492 2.12 47.36 11.38
C ASP A 492 1.29 47.61 10.11
N GLU A 493 1.96 47.75 8.97
CA GLU A 493 1.36 47.94 7.65
C GLU A 493 0.60 46.69 7.13
N TYR A 494 0.78 45.54 7.77
CA TYR A 494 0.08 44.27 7.49
C TYR A 494 -0.88 43.86 8.62
N SER A 495 -1.22 44.75 9.55
CA SER A 495 -2.06 44.46 10.72
C SER A 495 -3.46 43.90 10.41
N ASN A 496 -3.98 44.12 9.20
CA ASN A 496 -5.26 43.57 8.71
C ASN A 496 -5.12 42.31 7.85
N LYS A 497 -3.92 41.72 7.78
CA LYS A 497 -3.58 40.54 6.98
C LYS A 497 -3.06 39.41 7.86
N VAL A 498 -3.17 38.20 7.32
CA VAL A 498 -2.66 36.99 7.94
C VAL A 498 -1.67 36.29 7.01
N PHE A 499 -0.84 35.42 7.56
CA PHE A 499 -0.05 34.51 6.75
C PHE A 499 -0.95 33.58 5.96
N TYR A 500 -0.50 33.28 4.73
CA TYR A 500 -1.14 32.30 3.89
C TYR A 500 -0.88 30.90 4.44
N VAL A 501 -1.92 30.08 4.51
CA VAL A 501 -1.85 28.71 5.04
C VAL A 501 -0.78 27.84 4.37
N TRP A 502 -0.42 28.11 3.11
CA TRP A 502 0.65 27.36 2.43
C TRP A 502 2.06 27.67 2.98
N PHE A 503 2.23 28.79 3.67
CA PHE A 503 3.45 29.16 4.38
C PHE A 503 3.46 28.56 5.79
N ASP A 504 2.40 28.75 6.58
CA ASP A 504 2.42 28.42 8.01
C ASP A 504 1.83 27.05 8.39
N ALA A 505 1.11 26.34 7.52
CA ALA A 505 0.60 25.01 7.85
C ALA A 505 1.73 23.99 8.14
N PRO A 506 2.85 23.92 7.38
CA PRO A 506 3.97 23.06 7.74
C PRO A 506 4.67 23.47 9.05
N ILE A 507 4.63 24.76 9.43
CA ILE A 507 5.08 25.24 10.74
C ILE A 507 4.21 24.65 11.87
N GLY A 508 2.98 24.23 11.53
CA GLY A 508 2.10 23.46 12.38
C GLY A 508 2.76 22.22 13.00
N TYR A 509 3.69 21.55 12.31
CA TYR A 509 4.39 20.41 12.92
C TYR A 509 5.20 20.82 14.14
N LEU A 510 5.93 21.95 14.05
CA LEU A 510 6.73 22.50 15.13
C LEU A 510 5.84 22.96 16.27
N SER A 511 4.78 23.72 15.96
CA SER A 511 3.90 24.27 16.98
C SER A 511 3.08 23.20 17.70
N ILE A 512 2.69 22.13 17.01
CA ILE A 512 2.04 20.98 17.64
C ILE A 512 3.03 20.27 18.58
N THR A 513 4.29 20.09 18.19
CA THR A 513 5.31 19.56 19.11
C THR A 513 5.58 20.49 20.29
N ALA A 514 5.57 21.81 20.08
CA ALA A 514 5.68 22.80 21.16
C ALA A 514 4.50 22.74 22.14
N ASN A 515 3.29 22.47 21.66
CA ASN A 515 2.13 22.24 22.54
C ASN A 515 2.18 20.88 23.27
N TYR A 516 2.89 19.88 22.70
CA TYR A 516 3.13 18.59 23.37
C TYR A 516 4.17 18.72 24.49
N ASN A 517 5.27 19.45 24.25
CA ASN A 517 6.37 19.63 25.20
C ASN A 517 7.00 21.03 25.02
N GLU A 518 6.45 22.03 25.70
CA GLU A 518 6.84 23.43 25.55
C GLU A 518 8.31 23.68 25.87
N GLU A 519 8.86 22.95 26.84
CA GLU A 519 10.24 23.14 27.30
C GLU A 519 11.30 22.55 26.36
N ASN A 520 10.96 21.52 25.58
CA ASN A 520 11.96 20.71 24.88
C ASN A 520 11.61 20.38 23.42
N TRP A 521 10.58 20.97 22.82
CA TRP A 521 10.24 20.72 21.41
C TRP A 521 11.39 21.06 20.45
N GLU A 522 12.20 22.07 20.79
CA GLU A 522 13.39 22.47 20.04
C GLU A 522 14.42 21.34 19.95
N LYS A 523 14.50 20.45 20.95
CA LYS A 523 15.41 19.31 20.88
C LYS A 523 15.07 18.37 19.73
N TRP A 524 13.81 18.32 19.31
CA TRP A 524 13.35 17.55 18.15
C TRP A 524 13.50 18.32 16.84
N TRP A 525 13.25 19.63 16.85
CA TRP A 525 13.11 20.45 15.63
C TRP A 525 14.30 21.36 15.31
N LEU A 526 15.26 21.51 16.21
CA LEU A 526 16.53 22.25 16.03
C LEU A 526 17.74 21.32 16.25
N ASN A 527 17.63 20.05 15.83
CA ASN A 527 18.68 19.03 16.02
C ASN A 527 18.79 18.09 14.81
N ASN A 528 19.35 18.61 13.73
CA ASN A 528 19.45 17.89 12.45
C ASN A 528 20.41 16.68 12.47
N ASP A 529 21.33 16.60 13.43
CA ASP A 529 22.33 15.52 13.48
C ASP A 529 21.81 14.28 14.21
N ASP A 530 21.03 14.46 15.28
CA ASP A 530 20.55 13.35 16.12
C ASP A 530 19.11 12.89 15.79
N VAL A 531 18.35 13.65 14.99
CA VAL A 531 16.93 13.38 14.69
C VAL A 531 16.70 13.08 13.22
N GLN A 532 16.01 11.98 12.92
CA GLN A 532 15.55 11.63 11.59
C GLN A 532 14.07 11.96 11.42
N LEU A 533 13.75 12.97 10.62
CA LEU A 533 12.37 13.38 10.30
C LEU A 533 11.79 12.54 9.15
N TYR A 534 10.76 11.76 9.44
CA TYR A 534 9.96 11.00 8.48
C TYR A 534 8.61 11.70 8.26
N GLN A 535 8.29 12.04 7.01
CA GLN A 535 7.02 12.70 6.67
C GLN A 535 6.17 11.85 5.73
N PHE A 536 4.92 11.60 6.13
CA PHE A 536 3.95 10.78 5.39
C PHE A 536 2.84 11.64 4.81
N MET A 537 2.61 11.53 3.49
CA MET A 537 1.65 12.38 2.80
C MET A 537 1.17 11.82 1.46
N GLY A 538 0.06 12.35 0.93
CA GLY A 538 -0.30 12.16 -0.48
C GLY A 538 0.58 12.99 -1.42
N LYS A 539 0.69 12.59 -2.69
CA LYS A 539 1.55 13.23 -3.70
C LYS A 539 1.34 14.74 -3.89
N ASP A 540 0.13 15.25 -3.64
CA ASP A 540 -0.18 16.68 -3.78
C ASP A 540 0.60 17.56 -2.80
N ASN A 541 1.11 16.98 -1.71
CA ASN A 541 1.87 17.69 -0.68
C ASN A 541 3.40 17.72 -0.95
N ILE A 542 3.89 17.07 -2.01
CA ILE A 542 5.33 16.97 -2.31
C ILE A 542 5.96 18.36 -2.40
N THR A 543 5.42 19.26 -3.24
CA THR A 543 5.95 20.63 -3.42
C THR A 543 6.19 21.35 -2.09
N PHE A 544 5.29 21.17 -1.14
CA PHE A 544 5.36 21.87 0.13
C PHE A 544 6.47 21.35 1.01
N HIS A 545 6.66 20.04 1.05
CA HIS A 545 7.56 19.39 2.00
C HIS A 545 8.95 19.13 1.42
N THR A 546 9.09 19.18 0.09
CA THR A 546 10.40 19.07 -0.57
C THR A 546 10.94 20.40 -1.05
N VAL A 547 10.11 21.44 -1.20
CA VAL A 547 10.54 22.77 -1.67
C VAL A 547 10.14 23.88 -0.70
N ILE A 548 8.85 24.20 -0.56
CA ILE A 548 8.41 25.45 0.12
C ILE A 548 8.88 25.49 1.58
N PHE A 549 8.59 24.44 2.35
CA PHE A 549 8.95 24.37 3.75
C PHE A 549 10.47 24.20 3.95
N PRO A 550 11.19 23.32 3.23
CA PRO A 550 12.65 23.32 3.29
C PRO A 550 13.30 24.66 2.93
N CYS A 551 12.83 25.39 1.92
CA CYS A 551 13.32 26.74 1.62
C CYS A 551 13.03 27.71 2.78
N THR A 552 11.83 27.63 3.37
CA THR A 552 11.45 28.42 4.55
C THR A 552 12.41 28.19 5.71
N LEU A 553 12.76 26.93 6.00
CA LEU A 553 13.72 26.59 7.07
C LEU A 553 15.15 27.00 6.70
N VAL A 554 15.62 26.69 5.49
CA VAL A 554 16.97 27.06 5.03
C VAL A 554 17.19 28.57 5.09
N GLY A 555 16.21 29.37 4.68
CA GLY A 555 16.30 30.83 4.68
C GLY A 555 16.35 31.46 6.08
N THR A 556 16.04 30.73 7.14
CA THR A 556 16.19 31.23 8.53
C THR A 556 17.65 31.22 9.00
N HIS A 557 18.47 30.33 8.41
CA HIS A 557 19.83 29.99 8.86
C HIS A 557 19.91 29.32 10.24
N ASP A 558 18.77 28.98 10.84
CA ASP A 558 18.71 28.24 12.09
C ASP A 558 18.91 26.73 11.85
N PRO A 559 19.40 25.96 12.84
CA PRO A 559 19.78 24.56 12.69
C PRO A 559 18.57 23.61 12.73
N TYR A 560 17.53 23.91 11.96
CA TYR A 560 16.31 23.10 11.92
C TYR A 560 16.58 21.65 11.51
N THR A 561 15.86 20.74 12.15
CA THR A 561 15.78 19.34 11.74
C THR A 561 15.10 19.27 10.38
N MET A 562 15.87 18.87 9.36
CA MET A 562 15.39 18.81 7.99
C MET A 562 14.79 17.44 7.67
N LEU A 563 13.96 17.40 6.63
CA LEU A 563 13.35 16.18 6.10
C LEU A 563 14.42 15.10 5.84
N HIS A 564 14.34 13.99 6.57
CA HIS A 564 15.17 12.82 6.35
C HIS A 564 14.54 11.92 5.30
N HIS A 565 13.32 11.45 5.49
CA HIS A 565 12.62 10.55 4.55
C HIS A 565 11.20 11.04 4.26
N ILE A 566 10.81 11.04 2.98
CA ILE A 566 9.44 11.35 2.55
C ILE A 566 8.74 10.10 2.01
N ALA A 567 7.65 9.72 2.66
CA ALA A 567 6.81 8.61 2.27
C ALA A 567 5.54 9.13 1.61
N THR A 568 5.54 9.14 0.27
CA THR A 568 4.41 9.63 -0.53
C THR A 568 3.51 8.50 -1.01
N THR A 569 2.21 8.75 -1.13
CA THR A 569 1.29 7.84 -1.82
C THR A 569 0.61 8.48 -3.02
N GLU A 570 0.28 7.64 -3.99
CA GLU A 570 -0.66 7.93 -5.07
C GLU A 570 -2.12 7.90 -4.54
N PHE A 571 -3.12 8.10 -5.40
CA PHE A 571 -4.51 8.19 -4.94
C PHE A 571 -5.16 6.82 -4.73
N LEU A 572 -5.94 6.72 -3.66
CA LEU A 572 -6.97 5.69 -3.53
C LEU A 572 -8.26 6.22 -4.18
N ASN A 573 -8.71 5.55 -5.23
CA ASN A 573 -10.02 5.74 -5.86
C ASN A 573 -11.05 4.79 -5.24
N TYR A 574 -12.33 4.96 -5.59
CA TYR A 574 -13.44 4.22 -5.00
C TYR A 574 -14.33 3.58 -6.06
N GLU A 575 -14.40 2.26 -6.08
CA GLU A 575 -15.22 1.47 -7.01
C GLU A 575 -15.00 1.80 -8.50
N ILE A 576 -15.52 0.95 -9.38
CA ILE A 576 -15.55 1.21 -10.82
C ILE A 576 -16.92 1.71 -11.20
N ASP A 577 -16.97 2.81 -11.94
CA ASP A 577 -18.21 3.32 -12.51
C ASP A 577 -18.73 2.32 -13.55
N PRO A 578 -19.97 1.81 -13.39
CA PRO A 578 -20.50 0.78 -14.27
C PRO A 578 -20.72 1.28 -15.71
N LEU A 579 -20.93 2.58 -15.91
CA LEU A 579 -21.18 3.20 -17.21
C LEU A 579 -19.86 3.57 -17.89
N THR A 580 -18.99 4.32 -17.21
CA THR A 580 -17.75 4.84 -17.82
C THR A 580 -16.59 3.85 -17.77
N LYS A 581 -16.71 2.77 -16.96
CA LYS A 581 -15.66 1.78 -16.68
C LYS A 581 -14.38 2.39 -16.10
N LYS A 582 -14.47 3.61 -15.53
CA LYS A 582 -13.35 4.30 -14.87
C LYS A 582 -13.51 4.26 -13.35
N PRO A 583 -12.42 4.33 -12.58
CA PRO A 583 -12.51 4.48 -11.13
C PRO A 583 -13.27 5.74 -10.73
N LYS A 584 -14.17 5.66 -9.75
CA LYS A 584 -14.82 6.86 -9.21
C LYS A 584 -13.90 7.51 -8.18
N LYS A 585 -13.99 8.83 -8.06
CA LYS A 585 -13.31 9.58 -6.99
C LYS A 585 -14.23 9.70 -5.78
N PHE A 586 -13.65 9.70 -4.59
CA PHE A 586 -14.36 10.07 -3.37
C PHE A 586 -14.99 11.44 -3.54
N SER A 587 -16.26 11.59 -3.15
CA SER A 587 -17.01 12.82 -3.36
C SER A 587 -18.10 12.98 -2.30
N LYS A 588 -17.94 13.93 -1.39
CA LYS A 588 -18.92 14.24 -0.35
C LYS A 588 -20.22 14.78 -0.95
N THR A 589 -20.13 15.68 -1.93
CA THR A 589 -21.29 16.26 -2.63
C THR A 589 -22.11 15.22 -3.39
N ARG A 590 -21.46 14.21 -3.99
CA ARG A 590 -22.16 13.11 -4.69
C ARG A 590 -22.40 11.88 -3.80
N GLN A 591 -22.09 11.97 -2.50
CA GLN A 591 -22.18 10.87 -1.54
C GLN A 591 -21.55 9.57 -2.07
N THR A 592 -20.39 9.70 -2.73
CA THR A 592 -19.67 8.58 -3.36
C THR A 592 -18.44 8.27 -2.55
N GLY A 593 -18.35 7.02 -2.07
CA GLY A 593 -17.23 6.54 -1.26
C GLY A 593 -17.51 6.49 0.23
N VAL A 594 -16.63 5.78 0.94
CA VAL A 594 -16.69 5.61 2.39
C VAL A 594 -15.88 6.71 3.08
N PHE A 595 -16.51 7.43 3.99
CA PHE A 595 -15.85 8.38 4.88
C PHE A 595 -15.48 7.73 6.22
N GLY A 596 -14.62 8.37 7.00
CA GLY A 596 -14.12 7.79 8.25
C GLY A 596 -15.22 7.47 9.25
N ASP A 597 -16.28 8.29 9.31
CA ASP A 597 -17.46 8.03 10.14
C ASP A 597 -18.38 6.95 9.55
N ASP A 598 -18.42 6.79 8.23
CA ASP A 598 -19.15 5.71 7.57
C ASP A 598 -18.52 4.35 7.83
N ALA A 599 -17.18 4.27 7.84
CA ALA A 599 -16.46 3.05 8.19
C ALA A 599 -16.89 2.51 9.56
N ILE A 600 -17.07 3.40 10.55
CA ILE A 600 -17.56 3.08 11.89
C ILE A 600 -18.98 2.47 11.84
N LYS A 601 -19.88 3.09 11.07
CA LYS A 601 -21.30 2.68 10.96
C LYS A 601 -21.47 1.31 10.31
N THR A 602 -20.50 0.85 9.52
CA THR A 602 -20.62 -0.45 8.83
C THR A 602 -20.64 -1.65 9.78
N GLY A 603 -20.07 -1.52 10.99
CA GLY A 603 -19.86 -2.64 11.91
C GLY A 603 -18.73 -3.58 11.49
N ILE A 604 -17.98 -3.26 10.43
CA ILE A 604 -16.73 -3.96 10.10
C ILE A 604 -15.64 -3.48 11.08
N PRO A 605 -14.93 -4.38 11.77
CA PRO A 605 -13.89 -4.01 12.72
C PRO A 605 -12.74 -3.22 12.09
N SER A 606 -12.10 -2.35 12.89
CA SER A 606 -11.00 -1.50 12.43
C SER A 606 -9.83 -2.29 11.82
N GLU A 607 -9.49 -3.46 12.35
CA GLU A 607 -8.40 -4.31 11.83
C GLU A 607 -8.64 -4.74 10.38
N VAL A 608 -9.89 -4.99 9.99
CA VAL A 608 -10.24 -5.38 8.61
C VAL A 608 -10.05 -4.19 7.67
N TRP A 609 -10.48 -2.98 8.09
CA TRP A 609 -10.26 -1.76 7.33
C TRP A 609 -8.78 -1.44 7.18
N ARG A 610 -8.02 -1.48 8.28
CA ARG A 610 -6.58 -1.22 8.26
C ARG A 610 -5.87 -2.21 7.34
N TYR A 611 -6.12 -3.51 7.50
CA TYR A 611 -5.53 -4.54 6.64
C TYR A 611 -5.82 -4.29 5.16
N TYR A 612 -7.09 -4.09 4.81
CA TYR A 612 -7.48 -3.92 3.42
C TYR A 612 -6.87 -2.68 2.77
N LEU A 613 -6.84 -1.56 3.49
CA LEU A 613 -6.23 -0.33 3.00
C LEU A 613 -4.71 -0.48 2.86
N LEU A 614 -4.05 -1.16 3.79
CA LEU A 614 -2.59 -1.34 3.79
C LEU A 614 -2.11 -2.34 2.75
N ILE A 615 -2.81 -3.46 2.55
CA ILE A 615 -2.46 -4.42 1.49
C ILE A 615 -2.68 -3.83 0.09
N ASN A 616 -3.56 -2.84 -0.02
CA ASN A 616 -3.84 -2.07 -1.23
C ASN A 616 -3.27 -0.65 -1.20
N ARG A 617 -2.26 -0.38 -0.34
CA ARG A 617 -1.65 0.95 -0.22
C ARG A 617 -1.15 1.43 -1.59
N PRO A 618 -1.52 2.65 -2.04
CA PRO A 618 -1.14 3.18 -3.35
C PRO A 618 0.30 3.72 -3.31
N GLU A 619 1.31 2.83 -3.29
CA GLU A 619 2.72 3.23 -3.17
C GLU A 619 3.32 3.71 -4.49
N SER A 620 3.04 3.02 -5.59
CA SER A 620 3.64 3.29 -6.91
C SER A 620 2.67 3.79 -7.97
N GLN A 621 1.38 3.49 -7.80
CA GLN A 621 0.31 3.90 -8.71
C GLN A 621 -1.01 4.03 -7.94
N ASP A 622 -1.96 4.74 -8.53
CA ASP A 622 -3.31 4.82 -8.00
C ASP A 622 -3.91 3.42 -7.80
N THR A 623 -4.64 3.24 -6.70
CA THR A 623 -5.38 2.00 -6.40
C THR A 623 -6.88 2.26 -6.32
N VAL A 624 -7.69 1.21 -6.27
CA VAL A 624 -9.15 1.30 -6.22
C VAL A 624 -9.67 0.47 -5.07
N PHE A 625 -10.42 1.08 -4.17
CA PHE A 625 -11.20 0.38 -3.17
C PHE A 625 -12.35 -0.38 -3.84
N LEU A 626 -12.48 -1.68 -3.59
CA LEU A 626 -13.55 -2.52 -4.10
C LEU A 626 -14.18 -3.32 -2.95
N TRP A 627 -15.50 -3.23 -2.79
CA TRP A 627 -16.19 -3.97 -1.72
C TRP A 627 -16.07 -5.49 -1.86
N ASN A 628 -16.15 -6.01 -3.09
CA ASN A 628 -15.96 -7.44 -3.35
C ASN A 628 -14.52 -7.90 -3.02
N ASP A 629 -13.53 -7.04 -3.22
CA ASP A 629 -12.15 -7.35 -2.87
C ASP A 629 -11.94 -7.27 -1.35
N LEU A 630 -12.56 -6.30 -0.66
CA LEU A 630 -12.59 -6.27 0.82
C LEU A 630 -13.12 -7.59 1.38
N GLN A 631 -14.24 -8.09 0.85
CA GLN A 631 -14.81 -9.37 1.23
C GLN A 631 -13.83 -10.53 0.99
N ALA A 632 -13.25 -10.60 -0.21
CA ALA A 632 -12.31 -11.66 -0.57
C ALA A 632 -11.08 -11.65 0.36
N LYS A 633 -10.52 -10.47 0.65
CA LYS A 633 -9.40 -10.29 1.58
C LYS A 633 -9.76 -10.67 3.01
N ASN A 634 -10.97 -10.35 3.47
CA ASN A 634 -11.42 -10.79 4.78
C ASN A 634 -11.60 -12.32 4.85
N ASN A 635 -12.39 -12.89 3.94
CA ASN A 635 -12.83 -14.28 4.02
C ASN A 635 -11.71 -15.27 3.64
N ASN A 636 -10.92 -14.95 2.61
CA ASN A 636 -9.93 -15.87 2.05
C ASN A 636 -8.51 -15.62 2.57
N GLU A 637 -8.25 -14.45 3.17
CA GLU A 637 -6.92 -14.15 3.73
C GLU A 637 -7.00 -14.04 5.26
N LEU A 638 -7.69 -13.04 5.82
CA LEU A 638 -7.71 -12.85 7.29
C LEU A 638 -8.33 -14.04 8.04
N LEU A 639 -9.53 -14.47 7.65
CA LEU A 639 -10.23 -15.58 8.29
C LEU A 639 -9.51 -16.91 8.05
N ALA A 640 -9.08 -17.18 6.82
CA ALA A 640 -8.50 -18.46 6.43
C ALA A 640 -7.02 -18.65 6.83
N ASN A 641 -6.29 -17.57 7.13
CA ASN A 641 -4.87 -17.64 7.48
C ASN A 641 -4.59 -17.26 8.95
N PRO A 642 -4.38 -15.99 9.35
CA PRO A 642 -4.05 -15.66 10.75
C PRO A 642 -5.21 -15.96 11.71
N GLY A 643 -6.46 -15.78 11.27
CA GLY A 643 -7.65 -16.17 12.05
C GLY A 643 -7.72 -17.68 12.27
N ASN A 644 -7.48 -18.47 11.23
CA ASN A 644 -7.48 -19.93 11.32
C ASN A 644 -6.35 -20.44 12.23
N PHE A 645 -5.12 -19.94 12.04
CA PHE A 645 -3.97 -20.37 12.82
C PHE A 645 -4.17 -20.13 14.32
N SER A 646 -4.50 -18.89 14.69
CA SER A 646 -4.73 -18.51 16.09
C SER A 646 -5.86 -19.34 16.73
N ASN A 647 -7.02 -19.42 16.09
CA ASN A 647 -8.17 -20.16 16.60
C ASN A 647 -7.90 -21.68 16.71
N ARG A 648 -7.26 -22.30 15.71
CA ARG A 648 -6.95 -23.74 15.72
C ARG A 648 -5.96 -24.10 16.82
N LEU A 649 -4.90 -23.29 16.97
CA LEU A 649 -3.88 -23.50 17.99
C LEU A 649 -4.46 -23.33 19.39
N LEU A 650 -5.12 -22.21 19.66
CA LEU A 650 -5.64 -21.88 20.99
C LEU A 650 -6.76 -22.85 21.42
N LYS A 651 -7.66 -23.24 20.52
CA LYS A 651 -8.67 -24.28 20.81
C LYS A 651 -8.03 -25.63 21.14
N PHE A 652 -6.96 -26.00 20.44
CA PHE A 652 -6.26 -27.24 20.73
C PHE A 652 -5.62 -27.23 22.12
N VAL A 653 -4.98 -26.12 22.51
CA VAL A 653 -4.42 -25.94 23.86
C VAL A 653 -5.52 -26.03 24.92
N GLN A 654 -6.68 -25.40 24.67
CA GLN A 654 -7.83 -25.47 25.57
C GLN A 654 -8.36 -26.90 25.72
N SER A 655 -8.61 -27.61 24.61
CA SER A 655 -9.27 -28.91 24.64
C SER A 655 -8.35 -30.07 25.06
N SER A 656 -7.06 -29.96 24.77
CA SER A 656 -6.14 -31.11 24.81
C SER A 656 -5.00 -30.94 25.80
N LEU A 657 -4.72 -29.72 26.27
CA LEU A 657 -3.58 -29.38 27.13
C LEU A 657 -3.99 -28.56 28.36
N ASN A 658 -5.26 -28.63 28.78
CA ASN A 658 -5.79 -27.97 29.98
C ASN A 658 -5.48 -26.46 30.03
N GLN A 659 -5.49 -25.79 28.86
CA GLN A 659 -5.21 -24.36 28.72
C GLN A 659 -3.81 -23.93 29.22
N LYS A 660 -2.84 -24.85 29.34
CA LYS A 660 -1.46 -24.52 29.74
C LYS A 660 -0.51 -24.64 28.57
N ILE A 661 0.42 -23.69 28.48
CA ILE A 661 1.56 -23.79 27.57
C ILE A 661 2.43 -24.97 28.03
N PRO A 662 2.64 -25.98 27.17
CA PRO A 662 3.40 -27.15 27.55
C PRO A 662 4.88 -26.80 27.73
N ASP A 663 5.50 -27.43 28.73
CA ASP A 663 6.95 -27.33 28.92
C ASP A 663 7.69 -28.15 27.88
N TYR A 664 8.90 -27.70 27.55
CA TYR A 664 9.80 -28.40 26.67
C TYR A 664 11.25 -28.24 27.14
N SER A 665 11.87 -29.36 27.52
CA SER A 665 13.23 -29.42 28.08
C SER A 665 14.22 -30.27 27.27
N GLY A 666 13.84 -30.69 26.05
CA GLY A 666 14.67 -31.53 25.18
C GLY A 666 15.46 -30.76 24.10
N GLU A 667 16.09 -31.51 23.19
CA GLU A 667 16.75 -30.98 21.98
C GLU A 667 15.75 -30.61 20.87
N ILE A 668 15.82 -29.37 20.37
CA ILE A 668 14.93 -28.87 19.32
C ILE A 668 14.90 -29.83 18.13
N HIS A 669 13.71 -30.32 17.79
CA HIS A 669 13.52 -31.28 16.71
C HIS A 669 13.85 -30.60 15.38
N ALA A 670 14.42 -31.36 14.43
CA ALA A 670 14.88 -30.82 13.16
C ALA A 670 13.80 -30.03 12.40
N ASP A 671 12.54 -30.48 12.46
CA ASP A 671 11.41 -29.79 11.83
C ASP A 671 11.09 -28.44 12.49
N ASP A 672 11.29 -28.33 13.81
CA ASP A 672 11.09 -27.07 14.54
C ASP A 672 12.22 -26.10 14.22
N SER A 673 13.46 -26.58 14.19
CA SER A 673 14.62 -25.77 13.79
C SER A 673 14.43 -25.18 12.39
N LYS A 674 14.02 -26.00 11.40
CA LYS A 674 13.72 -25.53 10.03
C LYS A 674 12.60 -24.50 10.01
N PHE A 675 11.55 -24.72 10.80
CA PHE A 675 10.44 -23.77 10.91
C PHE A 675 10.89 -22.44 11.51
N ILE A 676 11.67 -22.46 12.59
CA ILE A 676 12.23 -21.27 13.25
C ILE A 676 13.12 -20.48 12.28
N GLU A 677 13.99 -21.16 11.54
CA GLU A 677 14.82 -20.53 10.49
C GLU A 677 13.98 -19.85 9.41
N ALA A 678 12.91 -20.52 8.95
CA ALA A 678 12.01 -19.98 7.92
C ALA A 678 11.27 -18.72 8.41
N ILE A 679 10.69 -18.76 9.62
CA ILE A 679 9.97 -17.61 10.17
C ILE A 679 10.92 -16.46 10.55
N TYR A 680 12.14 -16.76 10.98
CA TYR A 680 13.16 -15.75 11.24
C TYR A 680 13.62 -15.07 9.95
N SER A 681 13.75 -15.82 8.86
CA SER A 681 14.03 -15.25 7.53
C SER A 681 12.93 -14.30 7.07
N GLN A 682 11.65 -14.63 7.31
CA GLN A 682 10.54 -13.71 7.06
C GLN A 682 10.60 -12.47 7.96
N PHE A 683 10.95 -12.63 9.24
CA PHE A 683 11.16 -11.51 10.15
C PHE A 683 12.28 -10.56 9.67
N GLN A 684 13.41 -11.10 9.21
CA GLN A 684 14.50 -10.27 8.67
C GLN A 684 14.09 -9.48 7.42
N LEU A 685 13.37 -10.14 6.50
CA LEU A 685 12.83 -9.47 5.32
C LEU A 685 11.80 -8.38 5.69
N TYR A 686 10.97 -8.64 6.69
CA TYR A 686 10.02 -7.66 7.23
C TYR A 686 10.75 -6.42 7.77
N VAL A 687 11.80 -6.61 8.57
CA VAL A 687 12.62 -5.51 9.12
C VAL A 687 13.23 -4.69 7.98
N GLU A 688 13.86 -5.34 6.99
CA GLU A 688 14.43 -4.66 5.82
C GLU A 688 13.38 -3.82 5.09
N GLN A 689 12.21 -4.40 4.82
CA GLN A 689 11.13 -3.71 4.12
C GLN A 689 10.61 -2.51 4.93
N MET A 690 10.46 -2.64 6.25
CA MET A 690 9.98 -1.57 7.11
C MET A 690 11.01 -0.44 7.28
N GLU A 691 12.31 -0.74 7.36
CA GLU A 691 13.38 0.27 7.36
C GLU A 691 13.34 1.16 6.10
N HIS A 692 12.93 0.57 4.97
CA HIS A 692 12.73 1.28 3.70
C HIS A 692 11.28 1.75 3.47
N VAL A 693 10.42 1.68 4.49
CA VAL A 693 9.01 2.11 4.45
C VAL A 693 8.19 1.42 3.34
N LYS A 694 8.56 0.19 2.97
CA LYS A 694 7.81 -0.69 2.04
C LYS A 694 6.67 -1.39 2.76
N ILE A 695 5.72 -0.59 3.25
CA ILE A 695 4.61 -1.01 4.13
C ILE A 695 3.78 -2.14 3.50
N LYS A 696 3.46 -2.03 2.21
CA LYS A 696 2.65 -3.04 1.51
C LYS A 696 3.37 -4.39 1.44
N ASP A 697 4.65 -4.40 1.13
CA ASP A 697 5.43 -5.63 1.01
C ASP A 697 5.73 -6.24 2.37
N ALA A 698 6.01 -5.42 3.38
CA ALA A 698 6.12 -5.85 4.77
C ALA A 698 4.85 -6.59 5.24
N LEU A 699 3.66 -6.07 4.95
CA LEU A 699 2.41 -6.76 5.30
C LEU A 699 2.27 -8.12 4.60
N LYS A 700 2.65 -8.23 3.31
CA LYS A 700 2.65 -9.53 2.61
C LYS A 700 3.61 -10.52 3.28
N THR A 701 4.79 -10.06 3.68
CA THR A 701 5.78 -10.87 4.42
C THR A 701 5.20 -11.39 5.73
N VAL A 702 4.46 -10.57 6.49
CA VAL A 702 3.77 -11.03 7.71
C VAL A 702 2.65 -12.03 7.40
N MET A 703 1.91 -11.86 6.30
CA MET A 703 0.92 -12.85 5.85
C MET A 703 1.59 -14.19 5.48
N ASN A 704 2.76 -14.15 4.84
CA ASN A 704 3.55 -15.34 4.52
C ASN A 704 4.08 -16.02 5.79
N PHE A 705 4.54 -15.26 6.79
CA PHE A 705 4.88 -15.79 8.11
C PHE A 705 3.69 -16.57 8.71
N SER A 706 2.49 -16.00 8.68
CA SER A 706 1.27 -16.68 9.15
C SER A 706 0.97 -17.96 8.35
N SER A 707 1.20 -17.95 7.04
CA SER A 707 1.05 -19.14 6.19
C SER A 707 2.00 -20.26 6.60
N LEU A 708 3.27 -19.93 6.88
CA LEU A 708 4.26 -20.90 7.39
C LEU A 708 3.80 -21.50 8.73
N CYS A 709 3.19 -20.70 9.60
CA CYS A 709 2.64 -21.19 10.87
C CYS A 709 1.49 -22.19 10.66
N ASN A 710 0.60 -21.94 9.69
CA ASN A 710 -0.47 -22.88 9.33
C ASN A 710 0.09 -24.19 8.77
N VAL A 711 1.07 -24.12 7.86
CA VAL A 711 1.75 -25.29 7.27
C VAL A 711 2.42 -26.11 8.36
N TYR A 712 3.17 -25.48 9.26
CA TYR A 712 3.84 -26.14 10.37
C TYR A 712 2.87 -26.93 11.26
N MET A 713 1.72 -26.35 11.61
CA MET A 713 0.68 -27.05 12.36
C MET A 713 0.10 -28.24 11.56
N GLN A 714 -0.09 -28.08 10.25
CA GLN A 714 -0.68 -29.09 9.38
C GLN A 714 0.26 -30.28 9.13
N ASP A 715 1.55 -30.05 8.99
CA ASP A 715 2.55 -31.09 8.75
C ASP A 715 2.82 -31.91 10.01
N ASN A 716 2.90 -31.24 11.17
CA ASN A 716 3.21 -31.90 12.45
C ASN A 716 2.00 -32.55 13.13
N LYS A 717 0.78 -32.15 12.76
CA LYS A 717 -0.48 -32.75 13.23
C LYS A 717 -0.52 -33.00 14.75
N PRO A 718 -0.39 -31.97 15.61
CA PRO A 718 -0.35 -32.14 17.07
C PRO A 718 -1.57 -32.89 17.64
N TRP A 719 -2.73 -32.81 16.98
CA TRP A 719 -3.92 -33.58 17.36
C TRP A 719 -3.78 -35.09 17.13
N ASP A 720 -3.02 -35.52 16.13
CA ASP A 720 -2.74 -36.94 15.89
C ASP A 720 -1.63 -37.43 16.82
N LEU A 721 -0.58 -36.63 17.03
CA LEU A 721 0.46 -36.91 18.03
C LEU A 721 -0.13 -37.13 19.42
N LYS A 722 -1.10 -36.28 19.82
CA LYS A 722 -1.79 -36.42 21.10
C LYS A 722 -2.59 -37.72 21.20
N LYS A 723 -3.33 -38.10 20.14
CA LYS A 723 -4.08 -39.37 20.08
C LYS A 723 -3.15 -40.59 20.12
N GLN A 724 -1.95 -40.48 19.56
CA GLN A 724 -0.92 -41.51 19.55
C GLN A 724 -0.11 -41.58 20.86
N ASN A 725 -0.46 -40.77 21.88
CA ASN A 725 0.28 -40.64 23.13
C ASN A 725 1.74 -40.15 22.99
N ASN A 726 2.09 -39.56 21.85
CA ASN A 726 3.39 -38.88 21.67
C ASN A 726 3.33 -37.46 22.27
N ASN A 727 3.21 -37.41 23.60
CA ASN A 727 3.00 -36.17 24.35
C ASN A 727 4.19 -35.22 24.29
N GLU A 728 5.41 -35.75 24.19
CA GLU A 728 6.64 -34.94 24.13
C GLU A 728 6.72 -34.15 22.82
N ARG A 729 6.60 -34.82 21.66
CA ARG A 729 6.56 -34.13 20.37
C ARG A 729 5.39 -33.16 20.27
N CYS A 730 4.20 -33.58 20.74
CA CYS A 730 3.02 -32.71 20.77
C CYS A 730 3.28 -31.42 21.56
N SER A 731 3.91 -31.54 22.73
CA SER A 731 4.27 -30.41 23.60
C SER A 731 5.25 -29.46 22.91
N GLN A 732 6.29 -30.00 22.29
CA GLN A 732 7.28 -29.22 21.56
C GLN A 732 6.68 -28.43 20.38
N VAL A 733 5.82 -29.09 19.58
CA VAL A 733 5.14 -28.47 18.44
C VAL A 733 4.27 -27.30 18.90
N VAL A 734 3.46 -27.53 19.93
CA VAL A 734 2.53 -26.53 20.42
C VAL A 734 3.26 -25.36 21.10
N ASN A 735 4.32 -25.63 21.88
CA ASN A 735 5.13 -24.59 22.48
C ASN A 735 5.76 -23.69 21.39
N THR A 736 6.35 -24.29 20.36
CA THR A 736 6.95 -23.58 19.22
C THR A 736 5.90 -22.75 18.49
N ALA A 737 4.73 -23.33 18.20
CA ALA A 737 3.63 -22.63 17.52
C ALA A 737 3.07 -21.46 18.36
N LEU A 738 2.97 -21.59 19.68
CA LEU A 738 2.50 -20.51 20.55
C LEU A 738 3.48 -19.33 20.60
N ASN A 739 4.77 -19.62 20.69
CA ASN A 739 5.82 -18.61 20.61
C ASN A 739 5.83 -17.91 19.23
N ALA A 740 5.65 -18.68 18.15
CA ALA A 740 5.48 -18.11 16.81
C ALA A 740 4.21 -17.24 16.69
N LEU A 741 3.09 -17.65 17.31
CA LEU A 741 1.88 -16.83 17.38
C LEU A 741 2.12 -15.52 18.13
N ARG A 742 2.87 -15.56 19.24
CA ARG A 742 3.23 -14.35 20.00
C ARG A 742 4.06 -13.40 19.15
N LEU A 743 5.04 -13.89 18.39
CA LEU A 743 5.81 -13.07 17.44
C LEU A 743 4.93 -12.54 16.31
N LEU A 744 4.05 -13.37 15.74
CA LEU A 744 3.12 -12.97 14.70
C LEU A 744 2.23 -11.80 15.14
N CYS A 745 1.80 -11.78 16.40
CA CYS A 745 1.06 -10.65 16.96
C CYS A 745 1.91 -9.37 17.01
N SER A 746 3.19 -9.45 17.38
CA SER A 746 4.09 -8.29 17.35
C SER A 746 4.32 -7.79 15.92
N LEU A 747 4.43 -8.69 14.94
CA LEU A 747 4.58 -8.35 13.52
C LEU A 747 3.32 -7.72 12.93
N PHE A 748 2.13 -8.18 13.35
CA PHE A 748 0.86 -7.58 12.94
C PHE A 748 0.51 -6.30 13.68
N GLU A 749 1.08 -6.03 14.85
CA GLU A 749 0.71 -4.86 15.67
C GLU A 749 0.79 -3.52 14.91
N PRO A 750 1.80 -3.26 14.06
CA PRO A 750 1.80 -2.09 13.19
C PRO A 750 0.60 -1.99 12.25
N PHE A 751 0.08 -3.11 11.75
CA PHE A 751 -0.96 -3.16 10.72
C PHE A 751 -2.37 -3.35 11.29
N MET A 752 -2.53 -4.23 12.26
CA MET A 752 -3.79 -4.64 12.90
C MET A 752 -3.62 -4.71 14.43
N PRO A 753 -3.38 -3.58 15.11
CA PRO A 753 -3.14 -3.54 16.56
C PRO A 753 -4.27 -4.19 17.38
N SER A 754 -5.53 -3.98 17.00
CA SER A 754 -6.69 -4.62 17.65
C SER A 754 -6.71 -6.14 17.48
N PHE A 755 -6.25 -6.69 16.34
CA PHE A 755 -6.08 -8.15 16.19
C PHE A 755 -5.05 -8.67 17.20
N SER A 756 -3.89 -8.03 17.28
CA SER A 756 -2.84 -8.41 18.23
C SER A 756 -3.32 -8.34 19.68
N ALA A 757 -4.07 -7.30 20.04
CA ALA A 757 -4.66 -7.15 21.37
C ALA A 757 -5.67 -8.27 21.70
N LYS A 758 -6.56 -8.61 20.76
CA LYS A 758 -7.52 -9.72 20.92
C LYS A 758 -6.83 -11.07 21.07
N VAL A 759 -5.72 -11.30 20.37
CA VAL A 759 -4.93 -12.53 20.56
C VAL A 759 -4.20 -12.51 21.91
N TYR A 760 -3.64 -11.37 22.34
CA TYR A 760 -3.04 -11.26 23.68
C TYR A 760 -4.04 -11.57 24.79
N GLU A 761 -5.29 -11.08 24.69
CA GLU A 761 -6.35 -11.41 25.65
C GLU A 761 -6.64 -12.92 25.68
N GLN A 762 -6.73 -13.57 24.52
CA GLN A 762 -6.93 -15.03 24.44
C GLN A 762 -5.70 -15.83 24.91
N LEU A 763 -4.49 -15.28 24.73
CA LEU A 763 -3.27 -15.82 25.32
C LEU A 763 -3.17 -15.53 26.82
N ASN A 764 -4.04 -14.67 27.37
CA ASN A 764 -3.91 -14.12 28.72
C ASN A 764 -2.52 -13.50 28.95
N HIS A 765 -2.00 -12.79 27.93
CA HIS A 765 -0.72 -12.10 27.96
C HIS A 765 -0.92 -10.64 28.37
N GLU A 766 -0.38 -10.27 29.53
CA GLU A 766 -0.30 -8.87 29.92
C GLU A 766 0.93 -8.22 29.29
N ARG A 767 0.73 -7.09 28.61
CA ARG A 767 1.82 -6.37 27.94
C ARG A 767 2.78 -5.78 28.97
N THR A 768 4.07 -5.97 28.75
CA THR A 768 5.17 -5.55 29.61
C THR A 768 6.06 -4.51 28.93
N VAL A 769 7.03 -3.96 29.66
CA VAL A 769 8.04 -3.04 29.10
C VAL A 769 8.88 -3.73 28.01
N ASP A 770 9.18 -5.02 28.16
CA ASP A 770 9.94 -5.77 27.17
C ASP A 770 9.18 -5.90 25.84
N ASP A 771 7.84 -5.95 25.92
CA ASP A 771 6.99 -6.03 24.73
C ASP A 771 7.03 -4.76 23.87
N GLU A 772 7.37 -3.60 24.47
CA GLU A 772 7.47 -2.33 23.73
C GLU A 772 8.65 -2.32 22.74
N THR A 773 9.64 -3.20 22.93
CA THR A 773 10.85 -3.28 22.08
C THR A 773 11.11 -4.69 21.54
N VAL A 774 10.09 -5.55 21.56
CA VAL A 774 10.23 -6.99 21.29
C VAL A 774 10.83 -7.31 19.92
N LEU A 775 10.53 -6.53 18.87
CA LEU A 775 11.13 -6.78 17.55
C LEU A 775 12.61 -6.40 17.54
N GLY A 776 12.99 -5.29 18.18
CA GLY A 776 14.38 -4.90 18.37
C GLY A 776 15.18 -5.94 19.17
N GLN A 777 14.55 -6.56 20.17
CA GLN A 777 15.16 -7.63 20.95
C GLN A 777 15.38 -8.92 20.16
N ILE A 778 14.48 -9.26 19.23
CA ILE A 778 14.60 -10.46 18.37
C ILE A 778 15.58 -10.22 17.21
N ASN A 779 15.77 -8.97 16.80
CA ASN A 779 16.67 -8.64 15.69
C ASN A 779 18.12 -9.04 16.01
N GLY A 780 18.64 -10.02 15.26
CA GLY A 780 19.96 -10.62 15.51
C GLY A 780 19.97 -11.77 16.52
N HIS A 781 18.82 -12.13 17.10
CA HIS A 781 18.69 -13.07 18.22
C HIS A 781 17.51 -14.07 18.02
N PRO A 782 17.57 -14.96 17.01
CA PRO A 782 16.48 -15.90 16.69
C PRO A 782 16.11 -16.82 17.87
N GLU A 783 17.06 -17.13 18.75
CA GLU A 783 16.85 -17.95 19.94
C GLU A 783 15.85 -17.36 20.94
N ARG A 784 15.58 -16.05 20.87
CA ARG A 784 14.59 -15.39 21.72
C ARG A 784 13.15 -15.69 21.31
N ILE A 785 12.90 -16.13 20.08
CA ILE A 785 11.56 -16.45 19.59
C ILE A 785 10.89 -17.48 20.50
N LEU A 786 11.61 -18.52 20.91
CA LEU A 786 11.09 -19.59 21.78
C LEU A 786 10.93 -19.19 23.26
N LYS A 787 11.30 -17.96 23.62
CA LYS A 787 11.28 -17.46 25.01
C LYS A 787 10.23 -16.39 25.24
N LEU A 788 9.39 -16.08 24.24
CA LEU A 788 8.36 -15.04 24.33
C LEU A 788 7.22 -15.44 25.27
N LEU A 789 6.87 -16.72 25.31
CA LEU A 789 5.88 -17.28 26.20
C LEU A 789 6.51 -18.36 27.09
N LYS A 790 6.30 -18.24 28.40
CA LYS A 790 6.85 -19.19 29.39
C LYS A 790 6.04 -20.48 29.43
N ALA A 791 6.73 -21.60 29.63
CA ALA A 791 6.09 -22.87 29.96
C ALA A 791 5.22 -22.76 31.22
N GLY A 792 4.11 -23.48 31.25
CA GLY A 792 3.15 -23.47 32.34
C GLY A 792 2.20 -22.26 32.37
N HIS A 793 2.39 -21.27 31.51
CA HIS A 793 1.49 -20.12 31.35
C HIS A 793 0.06 -20.58 31.01
N GLN A 794 -0.94 -19.97 31.63
CA GLN A 794 -2.34 -20.31 31.46
C GLN A 794 -2.97 -19.36 30.42
N ILE A 795 -3.45 -19.90 29.30
CA ILE A 795 -4.16 -19.11 28.27
C ILE A 795 -5.60 -18.82 28.70
N GLY A 796 -6.20 -17.80 28.08
CA GLY A 796 -7.60 -17.41 28.25
C GLY A 796 -8.58 -18.31 27.47
N ALA A 797 -9.76 -17.75 27.18
CA ALA A 797 -10.81 -18.43 26.42
C ALA A 797 -10.64 -18.18 24.90
N PRO A 798 -10.39 -19.20 24.07
CA PRO A 798 -10.26 -19.03 22.63
C PRO A 798 -11.59 -18.68 21.96
N ALA A 799 -11.56 -17.72 21.03
CA ALA A 799 -12.70 -17.35 20.20
C ALA A 799 -12.25 -16.90 18.79
N PRO A 800 -12.97 -17.26 17.72
CA PRO A 800 -12.68 -16.76 16.37
C PRO A 800 -12.74 -15.22 16.32
N ILE A 801 -11.72 -14.57 15.76
CA ILE A 801 -11.62 -13.10 15.71
C ILE A 801 -12.33 -12.52 14.48
N PHE A 802 -12.06 -13.08 13.31
CA PHE A 802 -12.70 -12.66 12.07
C PHE A 802 -14.00 -13.42 11.86
N ARG A 803 -15.01 -12.72 11.35
CA ARG A 803 -16.26 -13.31 10.86
C ARG A 803 -16.29 -13.25 9.35
N GLU A 804 -17.05 -14.15 8.74
CA GLU A 804 -17.36 -14.06 7.32
C GLU A 804 -18.16 -12.78 7.02
N ILE A 805 -17.81 -12.12 5.92
CA ILE A 805 -18.59 -11.02 5.33
C ILE A 805 -19.45 -11.62 4.22
N SER A 806 -20.77 -11.47 4.33
CA SER A 806 -21.73 -12.03 3.38
C SER A 806 -21.90 -11.18 2.13
N ASN A 807 -22.35 -11.80 1.03
CA ASN A 807 -22.69 -11.09 -0.21
C ASN A 807 -23.83 -10.07 0.00
N GLU A 808 -24.74 -10.34 0.93
CA GLU A 808 -25.86 -9.46 1.28
C GLU A 808 -25.37 -8.17 1.92
N GLU A 809 -24.43 -8.27 2.87
CA GLU A 809 -23.78 -7.11 3.49
C GLU A 809 -23.03 -6.26 2.46
N ILE A 810 -22.28 -6.91 1.56
CA ILE A 810 -21.60 -6.23 0.45
C ILE A 810 -22.59 -5.51 -0.45
N GLY A 811 -23.68 -6.16 -0.85
CA GLY A 811 -24.73 -5.56 -1.67
C GLY A 811 -25.34 -4.31 -1.01
N ARG A 812 -25.59 -4.37 0.30
CA ARG A 812 -26.08 -3.24 1.10
C ARG A 812 -25.09 -2.08 1.10
N TRP A 813 -23.83 -2.31 1.48
CA TRP A 813 -22.83 -1.23 1.57
C TRP A 813 -22.50 -0.63 0.20
N ARG A 814 -22.42 -1.44 -0.86
CA ARG A 814 -22.21 -0.92 -2.22
C ARG A 814 -23.32 0.03 -2.66
N LYS A 815 -24.57 -0.28 -2.29
CA LYS A 815 -25.71 0.61 -2.54
C LYS A 815 -25.62 1.88 -1.68
N GLU A 816 -25.37 1.73 -0.39
CA GLU A 816 -25.29 2.82 0.58
C GLU A 816 -24.21 3.85 0.23
N PHE A 817 -23.02 3.39 -0.17
CA PHE A 817 -21.85 4.25 -0.43
C PHE A 817 -21.54 4.41 -1.93
N GLY A 818 -22.43 3.96 -2.82
CA GLY A 818 -22.20 3.91 -4.27
C GLY A 818 -22.26 5.26 -4.98
N GLY A 819 -22.87 6.26 -4.34
CA GLY A 819 -23.28 7.53 -4.95
C GLY A 819 -24.71 7.44 -5.51
N GLY A 820 -25.63 8.22 -4.95
CA GLY A 820 -27.00 8.43 -5.47
C GLY A 820 -28.02 7.34 -5.10
N ASN A 821 -28.85 7.62 -4.08
CA ASN A 821 -30.27 7.26 -4.10
C ASN A 821 -30.97 8.23 -5.07
N GLN A 822 -30.75 8.07 -6.38
CA GLN A 822 -31.62 8.64 -7.41
C GLN A 822 -32.21 7.50 -8.24
#